data_AF-A0AAN4ZBS7-F1
#
_entry.id   AF-A0AAN4ZBS7-F1
#
_cell.length_a   1.000
_cell.length_b   1.000
_cell.length_c   1.000
_cell.angle_alpha   90.00
_cell.angle_beta   90.00
_cell.angle_gamma   90.00
#
_symmetry.space_group_name_H-M   'P 1'
#
loop_
_entity.id
_entity.type
_entity.pdbx_description
1 polymer ?
#
loop_
_entity_poly.entity_id
_entity_poly.type
_entity_poly.pdbx_seq_one_letter_code
_entity_poly.pdbx_strand_id
1 'polypeptide(L)'
;MPSLHRLLLLFLHIPLSTSFVVNSNPCRVDSSSSSLSSCSCLPDDDSIVIECNGARLGGIPSLPPDTPITLRIQGENLHTIGPDSFGTADILSLHLSHNGLRSISANAFRGLEDSLRTLRVSSNNLTELPTWSFALLSQLETLDLSSNRISLIRNKAFDETTLTSLRFLYLDDNQIEVIPTRSLRNLRCLVLSLSSNRLVSLEKLSLPSTLTIIDLTANLLSEIPYLALAEQPDLKEINLEGNRIFKTDFNPEIMISSEIKLILRNNRIAYLNEDSFRSFRKFTTLDLSYNEIDAVSPHIFSTVSSVKELNLSHNRVTSLGRGTFENIGKALKTLNLGWNEMHTVPEALADLRVLQVLRLDGNKLSKLDVAPLTALKDSLEELSLSYNHLSSLPSLLLQSMTSLKVLDLSKNRIDSVSASWRIGNLEKLYLAANRLSSLSSPPFFAHSPSLSLLDLSSNLIHSLSPSAFSTLLSIDTLFLQHNQLKMIPREALIAQTSLHTLILDSNLIETLPTQSTAPWPRLSRLFLSSNRISSIDDRSFSSSFSLRYLDLSKNRIPTIKSHTFELLRLSTLLLSHNDLKQLHPMWLAHISDMRRLDLSHNSLRLLPSRCLFNVSSLDHLLLSHNQLEHLESDALYEVRRIGHLDLSHNRLKLFSCSIFTSLPRVDVLDLSHNALSSVELSCLKSSLHRLSLSHNQLQTVEEDLLEGAHSLSSLSLSHNQLLSIHSAAFSSVPSLSSIHLSHNHLRLIRKGTFSHQRSLSLLDLSHNALVSLHPQVLGTNNVNELRLNANQLVSIPVEGIRSASDSLSSLHLSDNSITSVDALQFVNLSNLRTLVLAGNRIHSLEEEAFSSLSRLEYLDLSRNPFSSWHPNSFKALSEGILSVNLASTGLFSIPKFDSPELVSLDFSSNKITEMDSSQLDSLPRLRSLNLSSNSLSTLHDRLFTNLSTLETLDLSSNPLHSFSDTHLTQLHRLKSLSLNNLPSLLSLPNPRSFTQLSSLQSLELTHLPLGVTNYNLSALLSSLPPLHRLAIQINDPILLDELSLADLRFLRSLSITGDRLVEIGTGSLRGLRGFDFDLSITRTNITSFQPAIFDTLTSIQRLSLNLDNNLISFLNPFTYTPSPILNRQATVLQSISLRGNPIVCDCRMDWLIDWPLAGDPCPQRVPLSLQEREVCNGSISVPFLSSLVLLLLHFFFP
;
A
#
# COMPACT_ATOMS: atom_id res chain seq x y z
N MET A 1 40.67 -4.43 -23.63
CA MET A 1 40.54 -4.62 -25.10
C MET A 1 39.11 -5.08 -25.37
N PRO A 2 38.25 -4.21 -25.94
CA PRO A 2 36.81 -4.43 -26.07
C PRO A 2 36.40 -4.82 -27.50
N SER A 3 35.29 -5.55 -27.65
CA SER A 3 34.56 -5.65 -28.92
C SER A 3 33.08 -5.95 -28.68
N LEU A 4 32.30 -4.89 -28.44
CA LEU A 4 30.87 -4.82 -28.77
C LEU A 4 30.49 -3.34 -28.87
N HIS A 5 30.67 -2.81 -30.07
CA HIS A 5 30.26 -1.49 -30.51
C HIS A 5 29.79 -1.61 -31.97
N ARG A 6 28.64 -0.98 -32.27
CA ARG A 6 27.95 -0.79 -33.57
C ARG A 6 26.72 -1.67 -33.82
N LEU A 7 25.56 -1.07 -33.52
CA LEU A 7 24.67 -0.60 -34.58
C LEU A 7 23.88 0.61 -34.08
N LEU A 8 24.48 1.78 -34.27
CA LEU A 8 23.91 3.12 -34.14
C LEU A 8 24.56 3.93 -35.26
N LEU A 9 23.74 4.67 -36.02
CA LEU A 9 24.05 5.63 -37.11
C LEU A 9 24.09 5.11 -38.57
N LEU A 10 22.95 5.30 -39.24
CA LEU A 10 22.75 5.79 -40.62
C LEU A 10 21.30 6.31 -40.58
N PHE A 11 21.01 7.61 -40.51
CA PHE A 11 21.21 8.60 -41.56
C PHE A 11 21.28 10.02 -40.97
N LEU A 12 22.25 10.81 -41.45
CA LEU A 12 22.24 12.28 -41.40
C LEU A 12 22.81 12.77 -42.74
N HIS A 13 21.98 13.44 -43.54
CA HIS A 13 22.25 14.48 -44.57
C HIS A 13 21.02 14.52 -45.50
N ILE A 14 20.34 15.61 -45.90
CA ILE A 14 20.44 17.10 -45.92
C ILE A 14 19.07 17.54 -46.60
N PRO A 15 18.55 18.81 -46.62
CA PRO A 15 19.15 20.11 -46.32
C PRO A 15 18.35 21.05 -45.38
N LEU A 16 19.04 22.14 -45.01
CA LEU A 16 18.51 23.42 -44.50
C LEU A 16 17.76 24.23 -45.58
N SER A 17 16.95 25.18 -45.10
CA SER A 17 16.06 26.14 -45.79
C SER A 17 14.69 25.54 -46.14
N THR A 18 13.58 26.06 -45.62
CA THR A 18 13.15 27.46 -45.67
C THR A 18 12.31 27.83 -44.44
N SER A 19 12.48 29.05 -43.97
CA SER A 19 11.53 29.75 -43.09
C SER A 19 10.15 29.75 -43.73
N PHE A 20 9.08 29.33 -43.02
CA PHE A 20 7.76 29.93 -43.17
C PHE A 20 6.73 29.47 -42.11
N VAL A 21 6.04 30.48 -41.58
CA VAL A 21 4.68 30.51 -41.01
C VAL A 21 4.42 29.94 -39.61
N VAL A 22 4.15 30.89 -38.71
CA VAL A 22 3.34 30.80 -37.49
C VAL A 22 1.88 30.49 -37.82
N ASN A 23 1.24 29.65 -36.99
CA ASN A 23 -0.17 29.18 -36.94
C ASN A 23 -0.33 27.77 -37.52
N SER A 24 -0.79 26.76 -36.77
CA SER A 24 -1.98 26.74 -35.91
C SER A 24 -1.84 25.77 -34.73
N ASN A 25 -2.37 26.14 -33.57
CA ASN A 25 -2.65 25.20 -32.48
C ASN A 25 -3.53 24.05 -33.03
N PRO A 26 -3.10 22.77 -32.98
CA PRO A 26 -3.87 21.63 -33.51
C PRO A 26 -5.20 21.42 -32.76
N CYS A 27 -5.38 22.06 -31.60
CA CYS A 27 -6.61 22.06 -30.82
C CYS A 27 -7.61 23.18 -31.18
N ARG A 28 -7.45 23.93 -32.29
CA ARG A 28 -8.47 24.90 -32.73
C ARG A 28 -9.59 24.19 -33.49
N VAL A 29 -10.61 23.75 -32.77
CA VAL A 29 -11.89 23.34 -33.36
C VAL A 29 -12.81 24.56 -33.48
N ASP A 30 -13.46 24.70 -34.63
CA ASP A 30 -14.40 25.79 -34.93
C ASP A 30 -15.45 25.96 -33.82
N SER A 31 -15.68 27.21 -33.43
CA SER A 31 -16.54 27.64 -32.32
C SER A 31 -18.05 27.46 -32.56
N SER A 32 -18.44 26.43 -33.32
CA SER A 32 -19.83 26.09 -33.64
C SER A 32 -20.28 24.71 -33.13
N SER A 33 -19.39 23.86 -32.61
CA SER A 33 -19.75 22.59 -31.96
C SER A 33 -19.50 22.63 -30.45
N SER A 34 -20.57 22.69 -29.66
CA SER A 34 -20.55 22.82 -28.20
C SER A 34 -20.13 21.54 -27.44
N SER A 35 -19.55 20.53 -28.12
CA SER A 35 -19.24 19.22 -27.54
C SER A 35 -17.79 19.03 -27.10
N LEU A 36 -16.83 19.79 -27.64
CA LEU A 36 -15.42 19.73 -27.24
C LEU A 36 -15.06 20.63 -26.06
N SER A 37 -15.92 21.55 -25.64
CA SER A 37 -15.66 22.45 -24.50
C SER A 37 -15.49 21.71 -23.17
N SER A 38 -15.85 20.43 -23.13
CA SER A 38 -15.79 19.59 -21.94
C SER A 38 -14.68 18.54 -21.97
N CYS A 39 -13.88 18.51 -23.04
CA CYS A 39 -12.72 17.63 -23.19
C CYS A 39 -11.43 18.45 -23.25
N SER A 40 -10.37 18.00 -22.59
CA SER A 40 -9.04 18.59 -22.70
C SER A 40 -8.30 18.04 -23.92
N CYS A 41 -7.69 18.93 -24.71
CA CYS A 41 -6.85 18.59 -25.85
C CYS A 41 -5.39 18.93 -25.50
N LEU A 42 -4.54 17.91 -25.49
CA LEU A 42 -3.11 18.00 -25.15
C LEU A 42 -2.28 17.63 -26.39
N PRO A 43 -1.35 18.50 -26.84
CA PRO A 43 -0.42 18.14 -27.90
C PRO A 43 0.61 17.12 -27.39
N ASP A 44 0.90 16.12 -28.22
CA ASP A 44 1.97 15.13 -28.06
C ASP A 44 2.81 15.16 -29.35
N ASP A 45 4.11 14.83 -29.29
CA ASP A 45 5.16 15.28 -30.24
C ASP A 45 4.95 14.97 -31.75
N ASP A 46 3.86 14.29 -32.17
CA ASP A 46 3.30 14.22 -33.54
C ASP A 46 1.80 13.78 -33.56
N SER A 47 1.07 13.90 -32.44
CA SER A 47 -0.34 13.48 -32.29
C SER A 47 -1.10 14.34 -31.29
N ILE A 48 -2.42 14.17 -31.19
CA ILE A 48 -3.23 14.85 -30.18
C ILE A 48 -3.88 13.84 -29.21
N VAL A 49 -3.82 14.15 -27.92
CA VAL A 49 -4.54 13.42 -26.87
C VAL A 49 -5.79 14.21 -26.50
N ILE A 50 -6.96 13.61 -26.69
CA ILE A 50 -8.25 14.18 -26.31
C ILE A 50 -8.77 13.39 -25.11
N GLU A 51 -8.91 14.06 -23.96
CA GLU A 51 -9.45 13.45 -22.74
C GLU A 51 -10.78 14.08 -22.36
N CYS A 52 -11.82 13.26 -22.30
CA CYS A 52 -13.18 13.62 -21.90
C CYS A 52 -13.50 12.87 -20.59
N ASN A 53 -13.45 13.58 -19.47
CA ASN A 53 -13.69 13.03 -18.13
C ASN A 53 -14.80 13.81 -17.39
N GLY A 54 -15.94 13.17 -17.14
CA GLY A 54 -17.05 13.70 -16.34
C GLY A 54 -17.93 14.78 -17.00
N ALA A 55 -18.08 14.78 -18.31
CA ALA A 55 -18.97 15.66 -19.05
C ALA A 55 -19.95 14.92 -19.98
N ARG A 56 -21.22 14.75 -19.57
CA ARG A 56 -22.31 14.10 -20.33
C ARG A 56 -22.24 14.32 -21.85
N LEU A 57 -21.57 13.40 -22.53
CA LEU A 57 -21.48 13.38 -23.99
C LEU A 57 -22.67 12.59 -24.51
N GLY A 58 -23.58 13.24 -25.25
CA GLY A 58 -24.69 12.56 -25.93
C GLY A 58 -24.26 11.64 -27.09
N GLY A 59 -22.95 11.59 -27.38
CA GLY A 59 -22.32 10.82 -28.45
C GLY A 59 -20.84 11.19 -28.54
N ILE A 60 -20.10 10.52 -29.43
CA ILE A 60 -18.69 10.83 -29.66
C ILE A 60 -18.55 12.27 -30.20
N PRO A 61 -17.66 13.10 -29.64
CA PRO A 61 -17.48 14.49 -30.08
C PRO A 61 -16.95 14.53 -31.52
N SER A 62 -17.16 15.65 -32.21
CA SER A 62 -16.56 15.89 -33.53
C SER A 62 -15.04 15.90 -33.37
N LEU A 63 -14.33 15.06 -34.12
CA LEU A 63 -12.88 14.93 -34.02
C LEU A 63 -12.19 15.68 -35.17
N PRO A 64 -11.00 16.25 -34.96
CA PRO A 64 -10.21 16.87 -36.03
C PRO A 64 -9.89 15.86 -37.14
N PRO A 65 -10.07 16.21 -38.42
CA PRO A 65 -9.63 15.39 -39.53
C PRO A 65 -8.10 15.45 -39.70
N ASP A 66 -7.51 14.39 -40.29
CA ASP A 66 -6.12 14.33 -40.79
C ASP A 66 -4.99 14.49 -39.74
N THR A 67 -5.28 14.31 -38.45
CA THR A 67 -4.27 14.28 -37.37
C THR A 67 -4.44 13.01 -36.54
N PRO A 68 -3.38 12.26 -36.22
CA PRO A 68 -3.48 11.07 -35.38
C PRO A 68 -3.97 11.39 -33.96
N ILE A 69 -4.95 10.63 -33.46
CA ILE A 69 -5.64 10.90 -32.19
C ILE A 69 -5.51 9.74 -31.21
N THR A 70 -5.22 10.06 -29.95
CA THR A 70 -5.55 9.21 -28.79
C THR A 70 -6.77 9.78 -28.10
N LEU A 71 -7.89 9.07 -28.15
CA LEU A 71 -9.17 9.50 -27.57
C LEU A 71 -9.48 8.73 -26.29
N ARG A 72 -9.65 9.46 -25.19
CA ARG A 72 -10.02 8.91 -23.88
C ARG A 72 -11.37 9.48 -23.45
N ILE A 73 -12.36 8.60 -23.30
CA ILE A 73 -13.70 8.93 -22.83
C ILE A 73 -13.96 8.05 -21.62
N GLN A 74 -14.09 8.64 -20.43
CA GLN A 74 -14.31 7.88 -19.19
C GLN A 74 -15.37 8.55 -18.31
N GLY A 75 -16.26 7.74 -17.72
CA GLY A 75 -17.30 8.24 -16.82
C GLY A 75 -18.42 9.01 -17.52
N GLU A 76 -18.57 8.87 -18.84
CA GLU A 76 -19.48 9.68 -19.65
C GLU A 76 -20.82 9.03 -19.95
N ASN A 77 -21.11 7.93 -19.27
CA ASN A 77 -22.40 7.27 -19.36
C ASN A 77 -22.77 6.78 -20.78
N LEU A 78 -21.78 6.58 -21.63
CA LEU A 78 -21.95 6.05 -22.98
C LEU A 78 -22.50 4.62 -22.91
N HIS A 79 -23.81 4.45 -23.06
CA HIS A 79 -24.48 3.15 -22.93
C HIS A 79 -24.32 2.26 -24.17
N THR A 80 -24.23 2.86 -25.36
CA THR A 80 -24.07 2.17 -26.64
C THR A 80 -23.14 2.95 -27.55
N ILE A 81 -22.51 2.25 -28.50
CA ILE A 81 -21.81 2.88 -29.63
C ILE A 81 -22.59 2.53 -30.90
N GLY A 82 -23.14 3.55 -31.54
CA GLY A 82 -23.89 3.44 -32.79
C GLY A 82 -22.99 3.13 -33.98
N PRO A 83 -23.56 2.75 -35.14
CA PRO A 83 -22.80 2.58 -36.37
C PRO A 83 -22.13 3.90 -36.79
N ASP A 84 -20.94 3.81 -37.39
CA ASP A 84 -20.21 4.93 -37.99
C ASP A 84 -19.87 6.08 -37.01
N SER A 85 -19.83 5.82 -35.70
CA SER A 85 -19.77 6.87 -34.67
C SER A 85 -18.48 7.71 -34.65
N PHE A 86 -17.41 7.23 -35.30
CA PHE A 86 -16.11 7.91 -35.34
C PHE A 86 -15.81 8.54 -36.71
N GLY A 87 -16.70 8.41 -37.69
CA GLY A 87 -16.58 9.04 -39.00
C GLY A 87 -15.26 8.73 -39.72
N THR A 88 -14.58 9.77 -40.22
CA THR A 88 -13.28 9.68 -40.92
C THR A 88 -12.10 10.11 -40.03
N ALA A 89 -12.24 10.01 -38.71
CA ALA A 89 -11.21 10.43 -37.78
C ALA A 89 -10.03 9.45 -37.75
N ASP A 90 -8.80 9.94 -37.68
CA ASP A 90 -7.60 9.12 -37.62
C ASP A 90 -7.24 8.74 -36.17
N ILE A 91 -8.02 7.83 -35.57
CA ILE A 91 -7.84 7.42 -34.17
C ILE A 91 -6.87 6.24 -34.08
N LEU A 92 -5.70 6.44 -33.48
CA LEU A 92 -4.72 5.39 -33.21
C LEU A 92 -5.05 4.59 -31.93
N SER A 93 -5.56 5.27 -30.91
CA SER A 93 -5.86 4.66 -29.61
C SER A 93 -7.17 5.19 -29.04
N LEU A 94 -8.06 4.28 -28.66
CA LEU A 94 -9.40 4.58 -28.18
C LEU A 94 -9.66 3.92 -26.82
N HIS A 95 -9.84 4.74 -25.79
CA HIS A 95 -10.14 4.29 -24.44
C HIS A 95 -11.57 4.70 -24.06
N LEU A 96 -12.43 3.71 -23.86
CA LEU A 96 -13.85 3.84 -23.51
C LEU A 96 -14.17 3.16 -22.16
N SER A 97 -13.19 3.09 -21.26
CA SER A 97 -13.37 2.42 -19.97
C SER A 97 -14.30 3.21 -19.04
N HIS A 98 -15.01 2.50 -18.14
CA HIS A 98 -15.87 3.13 -17.11
C HIS A 98 -17.07 3.94 -17.64
N ASN A 99 -17.63 3.61 -18.81
CA ASN A 99 -18.79 4.33 -19.36
C ASN A 99 -20.15 3.60 -19.15
N GLY A 100 -20.10 2.34 -18.73
CA GLY A 100 -21.30 1.51 -18.57
C GLY A 100 -21.91 1.04 -19.90
N LEU A 101 -21.07 0.84 -20.91
CA LEU A 101 -21.45 0.29 -22.21
C LEU A 101 -22.17 -1.06 -22.05
N ARG A 102 -23.36 -1.19 -22.63
CA ARG A 102 -24.18 -2.42 -22.63
C ARG A 102 -24.10 -3.17 -23.96
N SER A 103 -23.96 -2.43 -25.06
CA SER A 103 -23.79 -3.01 -26.39
C SER A 103 -22.96 -2.12 -27.29
N ILE A 104 -22.35 -2.72 -28.30
CA ILE A 104 -21.59 -2.06 -29.36
C ILE A 104 -22.19 -2.53 -30.68
N SER A 105 -22.54 -1.61 -31.57
CA SER A 105 -23.08 -1.95 -32.88
C SER A 105 -22.04 -2.65 -33.76
N ALA A 106 -22.47 -3.50 -34.69
CA ALA A 106 -21.57 -4.26 -35.58
C ALA A 106 -20.66 -3.35 -36.43
N ASN A 107 -21.12 -2.14 -36.79
CA ASN A 107 -20.35 -1.19 -37.60
C ASN A 107 -19.91 0.03 -36.78
N ALA A 108 -19.73 -0.13 -35.46
CA ALA A 108 -19.47 0.99 -34.57
C ALA A 108 -18.16 1.73 -34.86
N PHE A 109 -17.12 0.99 -35.26
CA PHE A 109 -15.78 1.51 -35.51
C PHE A 109 -15.45 1.62 -36.99
N ARG A 110 -16.48 1.70 -37.85
CA ARG A 110 -16.26 1.88 -39.29
C ARG A 110 -15.53 3.20 -39.55
N GLY A 111 -14.57 3.19 -40.46
CA GLY A 111 -13.65 4.29 -40.73
C GLY A 111 -12.32 4.20 -39.96
N LEU A 112 -12.21 3.29 -38.99
CA LEU A 112 -11.01 3.09 -38.17
C LEU A 112 -10.22 1.82 -38.53
N GLU A 113 -10.60 1.12 -39.61
CA GLU A 113 -10.08 -0.21 -39.97
C GLU A 113 -8.57 -0.21 -40.24
N ASP A 114 -8.06 0.91 -40.75
CA ASP A 114 -6.66 1.09 -41.18
C ASP A 114 -5.82 1.94 -40.21
N SER A 115 -6.40 2.45 -39.12
CA SER A 115 -5.72 3.36 -38.17
C SER A 115 -5.68 2.85 -36.72
N LEU A 116 -6.76 2.24 -36.22
CA LEU A 116 -6.89 1.93 -34.80
C LEU A 116 -5.99 0.76 -34.37
N ARG A 117 -5.07 1.05 -33.45
CA ARG A 117 -4.11 0.07 -32.88
C ARG A 117 -4.49 -0.40 -31.48
N THR A 118 -5.10 0.46 -30.67
CA THR A 118 -5.48 0.10 -29.29
C THR A 118 -6.94 0.44 -29.03
N LEU A 119 -7.70 -0.54 -28.55
CA LEU A 119 -9.08 -0.38 -28.12
C LEU A 119 -9.25 -0.91 -26.69
N ARG A 120 -9.58 -0.01 -25.76
CA ARG A 120 -9.90 -0.37 -24.36
C ARG A 120 -11.35 -0.09 -24.06
N VAL A 121 -12.10 -1.13 -23.70
CA VAL A 121 -13.51 -1.09 -23.34
C VAL A 121 -13.73 -1.74 -21.97
N SER A 122 -12.71 -1.68 -21.11
CA SER A 122 -12.72 -2.29 -19.78
C SER A 122 -13.65 -1.58 -18.79
N SER A 123 -14.05 -2.27 -17.73
CA SER A 123 -14.92 -1.70 -16.68
C SER A 123 -16.26 -1.17 -17.21
N ASN A 124 -16.89 -1.94 -18.10
CA ASN A 124 -18.19 -1.64 -18.68
C ASN A 124 -19.23 -2.71 -18.30
N ASN A 125 -20.37 -2.76 -18.99
CA ASN A 125 -21.49 -3.64 -18.68
C ASN A 125 -21.85 -4.58 -19.85
N LEU A 126 -20.86 -4.93 -20.68
CA LEU A 126 -21.04 -5.86 -21.79
C LEU A 126 -21.31 -7.27 -21.26
N THR A 127 -22.39 -7.90 -21.71
CA THR A 127 -22.78 -9.26 -21.30
C THR A 127 -22.36 -10.34 -22.30
N GLU A 128 -22.16 -9.95 -23.56
CA GLU A 128 -21.68 -10.80 -24.63
C GLU A 128 -20.44 -10.18 -25.28
N LEU A 129 -19.60 -11.02 -25.87
CA LEU A 129 -18.46 -10.57 -26.66
C LEU A 129 -18.94 -10.03 -28.03
N PRO A 130 -18.82 -8.73 -28.33
CA PRO A 130 -19.39 -8.15 -29.55
C PRO A 130 -18.43 -8.31 -30.73
N THR A 131 -18.27 -9.55 -31.20
CA THR A 131 -17.22 -9.90 -32.17
C THR A 131 -17.33 -9.18 -33.51
N TRP A 132 -18.55 -8.98 -34.03
CA TRP A 132 -18.78 -8.27 -35.28
C TRP A 132 -18.30 -6.82 -35.25
N SER A 133 -18.40 -6.15 -34.09
CA SER A 133 -17.99 -4.76 -33.94
C SER A 133 -16.50 -4.56 -34.21
N PHE A 134 -15.68 -5.54 -33.87
CA PHE A 134 -14.23 -5.46 -34.02
C PHE A 134 -13.72 -6.19 -35.26
N ALA A 135 -14.61 -6.91 -35.97
CA ALA A 135 -14.22 -7.92 -36.94
C ALA A 135 -13.35 -7.37 -38.07
N LEU A 136 -13.52 -6.10 -38.46
CA LEU A 136 -12.84 -5.48 -39.61
C LEU A 136 -11.59 -4.66 -39.27
N LEU A 137 -11.21 -4.56 -37.99
CA LEU A 137 -10.12 -3.66 -37.53
C LEU A 137 -8.72 -4.23 -37.79
N SER A 138 -8.25 -4.16 -39.04
CA SER A 138 -7.06 -4.89 -39.49
C SER A 138 -5.74 -4.51 -38.78
N GLN A 139 -5.63 -3.26 -38.31
CA GLN A 139 -4.45 -2.74 -37.60
C GLN A 139 -4.51 -2.87 -36.07
N LEU A 140 -5.61 -3.40 -35.52
CA LEU A 140 -5.78 -3.47 -34.06
C LEU A 140 -4.76 -4.42 -33.44
N GLU A 141 -3.92 -3.92 -32.54
CA GLU A 141 -2.88 -4.65 -31.83
C GLU A 141 -3.32 -5.05 -30.41
N THR A 142 -4.08 -4.19 -29.73
CA THR A 142 -4.54 -4.42 -28.35
C THR A 142 -6.05 -4.27 -28.23
N LEU A 143 -6.70 -5.29 -27.68
CA LEU A 143 -8.12 -5.26 -27.31
C LEU A 143 -8.28 -5.60 -25.82
N ASP A 144 -8.74 -4.64 -25.03
CA ASP A 144 -9.02 -4.81 -23.60
C ASP A 144 -10.53 -4.76 -23.32
N LEU A 145 -11.06 -5.87 -22.85
CA LEU A 145 -12.47 -6.09 -22.49
C LEU A 145 -12.60 -6.54 -21.03
N SER A 146 -11.57 -6.32 -20.21
CA SER A 146 -11.55 -6.72 -18.80
C SER A 146 -12.64 -6.02 -17.96
N SER A 147 -13.00 -6.59 -16.81
CA SER A 147 -13.95 -6.02 -15.86
C SER A 147 -15.34 -5.72 -16.46
N ASN A 148 -15.87 -6.63 -17.29
CA ASN A 148 -17.21 -6.53 -17.88
C ASN A 148 -18.19 -7.55 -17.22
N ARG A 149 -19.27 -7.96 -17.90
CA ARG A 149 -20.17 -9.05 -17.49
C ARG A 149 -20.21 -10.16 -18.55
N ILE A 150 -19.14 -10.31 -19.34
CA ILE A 150 -19.15 -11.25 -20.45
C ILE A 150 -19.26 -12.66 -19.87
N SER A 151 -20.36 -13.34 -20.16
CA SER A 151 -20.59 -14.73 -19.75
C SER A 151 -20.59 -15.68 -20.95
N LEU A 152 -20.98 -15.17 -22.12
CA LEU A 152 -21.10 -15.95 -23.35
C LEU A 152 -20.04 -15.54 -24.38
N ILE A 153 -19.20 -16.50 -24.75
CA ILE A 153 -18.40 -16.49 -25.98
C ILE A 153 -19.04 -17.53 -26.92
N ARG A 154 -19.39 -17.13 -28.15
CA ARG A 154 -20.04 -18.05 -29.11
C ARG A 154 -19.01 -19.00 -29.73
N ASN A 155 -19.48 -20.16 -30.20
CA ASN A 155 -18.69 -20.98 -31.11
C ASN A 155 -18.35 -20.16 -32.37
N LYS A 156 -17.12 -20.29 -32.88
CA LYS A 156 -16.68 -19.61 -34.11
C LYS A 156 -16.80 -18.08 -34.05
N ALA A 157 -16.72 -17.48 -32.86
CA ALA A 157 -17.06 -16.07 -32.65
C ALA A 157 -16.26 -15.11 -33.54
N PHE A 158 -15.01 -15.46 -33.88
CA PHE A 158 -14.12 -14.69 -34.75
C PHE A 158 -13.81 -15.38 -36.09
N ASP A 159 -14.66 -16.28 -36.59
CA ASP A 159 -14.36 -16.99 -37.85
C ASP A 159 -14.24 -16.04 -39.06
N GLU A 160 -15.01 -14.95 -39.08
CA GLU A 160 -15.07 -13.98 -40.19
C GLU A 160 -14.25 -12.68 -39.93
N THR A 161 -13.25 -12.73 -39.04
CA THR A 161 -12.46 -11.54 -38.67
C THR A 161 -11.25 -11.27 -39.57
N THR A 162 -10.87 -9.99 -39.70
CA THR A 162 -9.63 -9.49 -40.31
C THR A 162 -8.62 -8.95 -39.28
N LEU A 163 -8.79 -9.26 -37.98
CA LEU A 163 -7.91 -8.89 -36.85
C LEU A 163 -6.50 -9.54 -36.94
N THR A 164 -5.78 -9.28 -38.02
CA THR A 164 -4.49 -9.91 -38.35
C THR A 164 -3.32 -9.33 -37.58
N SER A 165 -3.45 -8.09 -37.09
CA SER A 165 -2.44 -7.37 -36.31
C SER A 165 -2.57 -7.56 -34.80
N LEU A 166 -3.64 -8.22 -34.32
CA LEU A 166 -3.89 -8.36 -32.88
C LEU A 166 -2.72 -9.07 -32.20
N ARG A 167 -2.31 -8.58 -31.03
CA ARG A 167 -1.21 -9.12 -30.22
C ARG A 167 -1.65 -9.36 -28.77
N PHE A 168 -2.49 -8.51 -28.22
CA PHE A 168 -2.93 -8.58 -26.83
C PHE A 168 -4.46 -8.60 -26.74
N LEU A 169 -4.99 -9.59 -26.03
CA LEU A 169 -6.42 -9.71 -25.72
C LEU A 169 -6.62 -9.92 -24.22
N TYR A 170 -7.31 -8.98 -23.58
CA TYR A 170 -7.63 -9.03 -22.15
C TYR A 170 -9.13 -9.24 -21.95
N LEU A 171 -9.49 -10.31 -21.25
CA LEU A 171 -10.85 -10.73 -20.90
C LEU A 171 -11.00 -10.99 -19.40
N ASP A 172 -10.11 -10.42 -18.60
CA ASP A 172 -10.03 -10.57 -17.15
C ASP A 172 -11.30 -10.07 -16.44
N ASP A 173 -11.55 -10.55 -15.22
CA ASP A 173 -12.65 -10.09 -14.36
C ASP A 173 -14.02 -10.08 -15.07
N ASN A 174 -14.32 -11.17 -15.77
CA ASN A 174 -15.61 -11.40 -16.44
C ASN A 174 -16.34 -12.61 -15.81
N GLN A 175 -17.40 -13.08 -16.44
CA GLN A 175 -18.22 -14.19 -15.95
C GLN A 175 -18.13 -15.42 -16.87
N ILE A 176 -17.00 -15.58 -17.57
CA ILE A 176 -16.84 -16.61 -18.59
C ILE A 176 -16.65 -17.97 -17.89
N GLU A 177 -17.49 -18.95 -18.25
CA GLU A 177 -17.43 -20.32 -17.69
C GLU A 177 -16.71 -21.31 -18.60
N VAL A 178 -16.84 -21.14 -19.93
CA VAL A 178 -16.26 -22.04 -20.93
C VAL A 178 -15.73 -21.22 -22.11
N ILE A 179 -14.56 -21.60 -22.64
CA ILE A 179 -14.10 -21.13 -23.95
C ILE A 179 -14.43 -22.19 -25.01
N PRO A 180 -15.42 -21.94 -25.89
CA PRO A 180 -15.90 -22.98 -26.79
C PRO A 180 -14.98 -23.25 -27.99
N THR A 181 -15.22 -24.37 -28.66
CA THR A 181 -14.48 -24.85 -29.83
C THR A 181 -14.44 -23.79 -30.93
N ARG A 182 -13.25 -23.53 -31.47
CA ARG A 182 -12.98 -22.54 -32.53
C ARG A 182 -13.40 -21.10 -32.21
N SER A 183 -13.72 -20.76 -30.97
CA SER A 183 -14.18 -19.40 -30.63
C SER A 183 -13.12 -18.32 -30.87
N LEU A 184 -11.88 -18.55 -30.44
CA LEU A 184 -10.75 -17.60 -30.55
C LEU A 184 -9.69 -18.05 -31.57
N ARG A 185 -9.87 -19.21 -32.21
CA ARG A 185 -8.85 -19.89 -33.01
C ARG A 185 -8.26 -19.07 -34.17
N ASN A 186 -9.08 -18.25 -34.83
CA ASN A 186 -8.66 -17.46 -36.00
C ASN A 186 -7.99 -16.13 -35.63
N LEU A 187 -7.91 -15.77 -34.34
CA LEU A 187 -7.18 -14.60 -33.90
C LEU A 187 -5.67 -14.83 -34.00
N ARG A 188 -4.90 -13.75 -34.10
CA ARG A 188 -3.42 -13.79 -34.15
C ARG A 188 -2.74 -13.21 -32.91
N CYS A 189 -3.33 -13.37 -31.72
CA CYS A 189 -2.76 -12.80 -30.49
C CYS A 189 -1.56 -13.59 -29.95
N LEU A 190 -0.65 -12.86 -29.29
CA LEU A 190 0.51 -13.39 -28.57
C LEU A 190 0.21 -13.59 -27.08
N VAL A 191 -0.62 -12.72 -26.50
CA VAL A 191 -1.03 -12.75 -25.09
C VAL A 191 -2.55 -12.80 -25.00
N LEU A 192 -3.06 -13.79 -24.26
CA LEU A 192 -4.46 -13.91 -23.89
C LEU A 192 -4.58 -13.97 -22.37
N SER A 193 -5.30 -13.01 -21.79
CA SER A 193 -5.57 -12.96 -20.36
C SER A 193 -7.05 -13.22 -20.08
N LEU A 194 -7.31 -14.20 -19.22
CA LEU A 194 -8.62 -14.70 -18.82
C LEU A 194 -8.69 -14.84 -17.29
N SER A 195 -7.91 -14.03 -16.56
CA SER A 195 -7.82 -14.13 -15.12
C SER A 195 -9.14 -13.75 -14.43
N SER A 196 -9.35 -14.24 -13.21
CA SER A 196 -10.50 -13.89 -12.37
C SER A 196 -11.86 -14.08 -13.06
N ASN A 197 -11.99 -15.15 -13.84
CA ASN A 197 -13.24 -15.58 -14.47
C ASN A 197 -13.83 -16.77 -13.69
N ARG A 198 -14.84 -17.43 -14.26
CA ARG A 198 -15.45 -18.64 -13.70
C ARG A 198 -15.11 -19.87 -14.53
N LEU A 199 -13.95 -19.87 -15.20
CA LEU A 199 -13.63 -20.91 -16.18
C LEU A 199 -13.54 -22.28 -15.51
N VAL A 200 -14.39 -23.19 -15.96
CA VAL A 200 -14.39 -24.61 -15.56
C VAL A 200 -13.67 -25.45 -16.61
N SER A 201 -13.74 -25.07 -17.90
CA SER A 201 -13.07 -25.79 -18.98
C SER A 201 -12.76 -24.91 -20.19
N LEU A 202 -11.77 -25.33 -20.98
CA LEU A 202 -11.48 -24.80 -22.32
C LEU A 202 -11.63 -25.95 -23.32
N GLU A 203 -12.46 -25.77 -24.34
CA GLU A 203 -12.72 -26.83 -25.31
C GLU A 203 -11.55 -27.03 -26.29
N LYS A 204 -11.54 -28.17 -26.97
CA LYS A 204 -10.53 -28.50 -27.99
C LYS A 204 -10.53 -27.47 -29.13
N LEU A 205 -9.35 -27.07 -29.61
CA LEU A 205 -9.18 -26.08 -30.69
C LEU A 205 -9.86 -24.72 -30.42
N SER A 206 -10.01 -24.34 -29.16
CA SER A 206 -10.62 -23.06 -28.78
C SER A 206 -9.67 -21.86 -28.90
N LEU A 207 -8.37 -22.08 -28.70
CA LEU A 207 -7.34 -21.04 -28.61
C LEU A 207 -6.69 -20.70 -29.97
N PRO A 208 -6.24 -19.45 -30.18
CA PRO A 208 -5.46 -19.04 -31.36
C PRO A 208 -4.07 -19.66 -31.37
N SER A 209 -3.56 -20.06 -32.54
CA SER A 209 -2.31 -20.85 -32.67
C SER A 209 -1.02 -20.03 -32.55
N THR A 210 -1.12 -18.70 -32.47
CA THR A 210 0.03 -17.78 -32.34
C THR A 210 0.38 -17.45 -30.89
N LEU A 211 -0.32 -18.04 -29.92
CA LEU A 211 -0.17 -17.67 -28.51
C LEU A 211 1.23 -17.97 -28.01
N THR A 212 1.76 -17.01 -27.25
CA THR A 212 3.01 -17.13 -26.51
C THR A 212 2.77 -17.15 -25.01
N ILE A 213 1.75 -16.44 -24.51
CA ILE A 213 1.39 -16.36 -23.10
C ILE A 213 -0.13 -16.53 -22.96
N ILE A 214 -0.54 -17.40 -22.04
CA ILE A 214 -1.94 -17.49 -21.59
C ILE A 214 -2.02 -17.36 -20.06
N ASP A 215 -2.84 -16.43 -19.59
CA ASP A 215 -3.12 -16.22 -18.18
C ASP A 215 -4.54 -16.71 -17.83
N LEU A 216 -4.63 -17.72 -16.96
CA LEU A 216 -5.85 -18.35 -16.47
C LEU A 216 -5.93 -18.26 -14.94
N THR A 217 -5.25 -17.29 -14.33
CA THR A 217 -5.19 -17.11 -12.87
C THR A 217 -6.58 -16.97 -12.24
N ALA A 218 -6.76 -17.49 -11.03
CA ALA A 218 -7.97 -17.34 -10.22
C ALA A 218 -9.27 -17.76 -10.94
N ASN A 219 -9.25 -18.95 -11.54
CA ASN A 219 -10.41 -19.59 -12.17
C ASN A 219 -10.83 -20.87 -11.41
N LEU A 220 -11.74 -21.66 -11.98
CA LEU A 220 -12.31 -22.86 -11.38
C LEU A 220 -11.82 -24.16 -12.03
N LEU A 221 -10.72 -24.12 -12.79
CA LEU A 221 -10.18 -25.27 -13.50
C LEU A 221 -9.75 -26.37 -12.52
N SER A 222 -10.21 -27.60 -12.77
CA SER A 222 -9.86 -28.77 -11.96
C SER A 222 -8.67 -29.58 -12.49
N GLU A 223 -8.28 -29.33 -13.74
CA GLU A 223 -7.18 -29.99 -14.44
C GLU A 223 -6.50 -29.04 -15.44
N ILE A 224 -5.31 -29.42 -15.91
CA ILE A 224 -4.62 -28.69 -16.97
C ILE A 224 -5.37 -28.90 -18.30
N PRO A 225 -5.76 -27.84 -19.03
CA PRO A 225 -6.60 -27.96 -20.23
C PRO A 225 -5.80 -28.42 -21.48
N TYR A 226 -5.26 -29.64 -21.45
CA TYR A 226 -4.36 -30.16 -22.49
C TYR A 226 -4.92 -30.08 -23.91
N LEU A 227 -6.21 -30.39 -24.10
CA LEU A 227 -6.85 -30.39 -25.42
C LEU A 227 -6.93 -28.99 -26.06
N ALA A 228 -7.01 -27.93 -25.25
CA ALA A 228 -6.99 -26.55 -25.74
C ALA A 228 -5.55 -26.11 -26.11
N LEU A 229 -4.55 -26.65 -25.41
CA LEU A 229 -3.13 -26.33 -25.56
C LEU A 229 -2.42 -27.11 -26.69
N ALA A 230 -3.10 -28.09 -27.31
CA ALA A 230 -2.50 -29.05 -28.24
C ALA A 230 -1.85 -28.45 -29.50
N GLU A 231 -2.38 -27.33 -30.02
CA GLU A 231 -1.94 -26.72 -31.30
C GLU A 231 -1.24 -25.36 -31.08
N GLN A 232 -0.36 -25.27 -30.07
CA GLN A 232 0.28 -24.02 -29.66
C GLN A 232 1.82 -24.07 -29.81
N PRO A 233 2.35 -23.93 -31.04
CA PRO A 233 3.78 -24.13 -31.31
C PRO A 233 4.69 -23.07 -30.66
N ASP A 234 4.20 -21.84 -30.52
CA ASP A 234 4.97 -20.70 -30.02
C ASP A 234 4.74 -20.41 -28.53
N LEU A 235 3.95 -21.25 -27.85
CA LEU A 235 3.61 -21.06 -26.44
C LEU A 235 4.87 -21.12 -25.58
N LYS A 236 5.00 -20.16 -24.67
CA LYS A 236 6.13 -20.00 -23.75
C LYS A 236 5.68 -19.94 -22.30
N GLU A 237 4.49 -19.42 -22.00
CA GLU A 237 4.02 -19.29 -20.62
C GLU A 237 2.54 -19.67 -20.47
N ILE A 238 2.26 -20.44 -19.42
CA ILE A 238 0.93 -20.85 -18.99
C ILE A 238 0.82 -20.52 -17.50
N ASN A 239 -0.04 -19.56 -17.15
CA ASN A 239 -0.35 -19.23 -15.77
C ASN A 239 -1.69 -19.84 -15.34
N LEU A 240 -1.65 -20.78 -14.39
CA LEU A 240 -2.81 -21.48 -13.81
C LEU A 240 -2.89 -21.24 -12.30
N GLU A 241 -2.30 -20.16 -11.79
CA GLU A 241 -2.30 -19.85 -10.36
C GLU A 241 -3.74 -19.76 -9.79
N GLY A 242 -3.94 -20.24 -8.56
CA GLY A 242 -5.19 -20.01 -7.83
C GLY A 242 -6.41 -20.75 -8.38
N ASN A 243 -6.21 -21.82 -9.15
CA ASN A 243 -7.27 -22.69 -9.66
C ASN A 243 -7.64 -23.81 -8.66
N ARG A 244 -8.41 -24.81 -9.10
CA ARG A 244 -8.79 -26.00 -8.31
C ARG A 244 -8.07 -27.25 -8.81
N ILE A 245 -6.91 -27.11 -9.44
CA ILE A 245 -6.19 -28.23 -10.05
C ILE A 245 -5.71 -29.16 -8.94
N PHE A 246 -6.12 -30.43 -9.02
CA PHE A 246 -5.71 -31.46 -8.06
C PHE A 246 -4.94 -32.61 -8.70
N LYS A 247 -4.94 -32.69 -10.03
CA LYS A 247 -4.29 -33.75 -10.81
C LYS A 247 -3.46 -33.16 -11.95
N THR A 248 -2.31 -33.77 -12.20
CA THR A 248 -1.31 -33.35 -13.20
C THR A 248 -0.99 -34.42 -14.24
N ASP A 249 -1.78 -35.51 -14.29
CA ASP A 249 -1.55 -36.63 -15.19
C ASP A 249 -1.60 -36.20 -16.66
N PHE A 250 -0.76 -36.81 -17.48
CA PHE A 250 -0.68 -36.52 -18.90
C PHE A 250 -1.95 -36.87 -19.67
N ASN A 251 -2.10 -36.20 -20.81
CA ASN A 251 -3.03 -36.58 -21.85
C ASN A 251 -2.25 -37.33 -22.96
N PRO A 252 -2.61 -38.60 -23.28
CA PRO A 252 -1.86 -39.42 -24.23
C PRO A 252 -1.94 -38.91 -25.67
N GLU A 253 -2.93 -38.10 -26.01
CA GLU A 253 -3.10 -37.54 -27.36
C GLU A 253 -2.27 -36.28 -27.58
N ILE A 254 -1.78 -35.64 -26.51
CA ILE A 254 -1.18 -34.30 -26.56
C ILE A 254 0.27 -34.31 -26.11
N MET A 255 1.14 -33.73 -26.94
CA MET A 255 2.56 -33.56 -26.66
C MET A 255 3.03 -32.15 -27.01
N ILE A 256 3.45 -31.39 -26.00
CA ILE A 256 3.95 -30.03 -26.09
C ILE A 256 5.48 -30.08 -26.09
N SER A 257 6.07 -29.82 -27.26
CA SER A 257 7.51 -29.89 -27.49
C SER A 257 8.25 -28.59 -27.21
N SER A 258 7.54 -27.47 -27.13
CA SER A 258 8.07 -26.15 -26.80
C SER A 258 8.58 -26.08 -25.36
N GLU A 259 9.47 -25.12 -25.09
CA GLU A 259 9.98 -24.86 -23.75
C GLU A 259 9.02 -23.93 -23.01
N ILE A 260 8.38 -24.44 -21.94
CA ILE A 260 7.28 -23.76 -21.24
C ILE A 260 7.68 -23.26 -19.85
N LYS A 261 7.21 -22.08 -19.47
CA LYS A 261 7.04 -21.62 -18.10
C LYS A 261 5.62 -21.98 -17.65
N LEU A 262 5.50 -22.92 -16.71
CA LEU A 262 4.22 -23.41 -16.19
C LEU A 262 4.08 -22.98 -14.73
N ILE A 263 3.08 -22.15 -14.44
CA ILE A 263 2.78 -21.68 -13.09
C ILE A 263 1.52 -22.38 -12.60
N LEU A 264 1.67 -23.23 -11.58
CA LEU A 264 0.60 -23.99 -10.92
C LEU A 264 0.49 -23.64 -9.44
N ARG A 265 1.01 -22.48 -9.05
CA ARG A 265 0.99 -22.01 -7.66
C ARG A 265 -0.43 -21.96 -7.08
N ASN A 266 -0.59 -22.19 -5.79
CA ASN A 266 -1.86 -21.97 -5.07
C ASN A 266 -3.03 -22.83 -5.60
N ASN A 267 -2.74 -24.06 -6.03
CA ASN A 267 -3.72 -25.07 -6.43
C ASN A 267 -3.94 -26.10 -5.31
N ARG A 268 -4.52 -27.27 -5.63
CA ARG A 268 -4.84 -28.37 -4.70
C ARG A 268 -4.08 -29.66 -5.05
N ILE A 269 -2.90 -29.55 -5.65
CA ILE A 269 -2.12 -30.71 -6.09
C ILE A 269 -1.52 -31.39 -4.86
N ALA A 270 -1.85 -32.66 -4.64
CA ALA A 270 -1.39 -33.43 -3.48
C ALA A 270 -0.28 -34.44 -3.81
N TYR A 271 -0.26 -34.98 -5.02
CA TYR A 271 0.71 -36.02 -5.43
C TYR A 271 1.23 -35.76 -6.84
N LEU A 272 2.48 -36.14 -7.09
CA LEU A 272 3.11 -36.13 -8.41
C LEU A 272 3.55 -37.55 -8.76
N ASN A 273 2.91 -38.18 -9.75
CA ASN A 273 3.18 -39.55 -10.18
C ASN A 273 4.04 -39.61 -11.46
N GLU A 274 4.37 -40.80 -11.96
CA GLU A 274 5.22 -40.97 -13.16
C GLU A 274 4.58 -40.44 -14.45
N ASP A 275 3.27 -40.30 -14.43
CA ASP A 275 2.44 -39.84 -15.54
C ASP A 275 2.26 -38.32 -15.53
N SER A 276 2.64 -37.66 -14.45
CA SER A 276 2.49 -36.22 -14.32
C SER A 276 3.45 -35.48 -15.27
N PHE A 277 2.93 -34.44 -15.92
CA PHE A 277 3.64 -33.63 -16.92
C PHE A 277 4.22 -34.37 -18.15
N ARG A 278 3.92 -35.67 -18.40
CA ARG A 278 4.46 -36.36 -19.59
C ARG A 278 4.04 -35.74 -20.93
N SER A 279 2.95 -34.97 -20.95
CA SER A 279 2.54 -34.19 -22.12
C SER A 279 3.48 -33.01 -22.42
N PHE A 280 4.43 -32.67 -21.54
CA PHE A 280 5.41 -31.60 -21.76
C PHE A 280 6.82 -32.17 -21.94
N ARG A 281 7.59 -31.63 -22.88
CA ARG A 281 8.98 -32.09 -23.13
C ARG A 281 10.05 -31.25 -22.46
N LYS A 282 9.82 -29.95 -22.29
CA LYS A 282 10.80 -28.99 -21.77
C LYS A 282 10.11 -27.91 -20.95
N PHE A 283 10.73 -27.52 -19.85
CA PHE A 283 10.35 -26.36 -19.07
C PHE A 283 11.52 -25.38 -18.94
N THR A 284 11.21 -24.09 -19.04
CA THR A 284 12.06 -23.05 -18.47
C THR A 284 11.84 -23.03 -16.96
N THR A 285 10.60 -22.83 -16.52
CA THR A 285 10.24 -22.75 -15.11
C THR A 285 9.02 -23.63 -14.85
N LEU A 286 9.04 -24.41 -13.77
CA LEU A 286 7.89 -25.13 -13.25
C LEU A 286 7.64 -24.69 -11.81
N ASP A 287 6.58 -23.91 -11.59
CA ASP A 287 6.19 -23.44 -10.27
C ASP A 287 5.00 -24.22 -9.73
N LEU A 288 5.24 -24.99 -8.68
CA LEU A 288 4.28 -25.84 -7.98
C LEU A 288 4.10 -25.37 -6.52
N SER A 289 4.51 -24.14 -6.20
CA SER A 289 4.51 -23.66 -4.82
C SER A 289 3.09 -23.48 -4.25
N TYR A 290 2.96 -23.46 -2.93
CA TYR A 290 1.65 -23.27 -2.25
C TYR A 290 0.58 -24.30 -2.67
N ASN A 291 0.99 -25.55 -2.89
CA ASN A 291 0.10 -26.68 -3.11
C ASN A 291 0.08 -27.58 -1.85
N GLU A 292 -0.42 -28.81 -1.99
CA GLU A 292 -0.54 -29.78 -0.91
C GLU A 292 0.39 -30.98 -1.13
N ILE A 293 1.47 -30.81 -1.91
CA ILE A 293 2.29 -31.92 -2.40
C ILE A 293 3.03 -32.57 -1.23
N ASP A 294 2.73 -33.83 -0.94
CA ASP A 294 3.42 -34.64 0.08
C ASP A 294 4.26 -35.77 -0.52
N ALA A 295 3.86 -36.31 -1.68
CA ALA A 295 4.53 -37.40 -2.37
C ALA A 295 4.92 -37.05 -3.82
N VAL A 296 6.18 -37.34 -4.17
CA VAL A 296 6.74 -37.14 -5.52
C VAL A 296 7.39 -38.44 -5.99
N SER A 297 6.97 -38.93 -7.15
CA SER A 297 7.51 -40.15 -7.77
C SER A 297 8.95 -39.95 -8.27
N PRO A 298 9.85 -40.95 -8.12
CA PRO A 298 11.20 -40.91 -8.68
C PRO A 298 11.28 -40.84 -10.21
N HIS A 299 10.21 -41.17 -10.94
CA HIS A 299 10.21 -41.13 -12.41
C HIS A 299 9.35 -40.00 -13.00
N ILE A 300 8.97 -39.01 -12.19
CA ILE A 300 8.17 -37.84 -12.59
C ILE A 300 8.73 -37.12 -13.83
N PHE A 301 10.05 -36.95 -13.91
CA PHE A 301 10.70 -36.24 -15.02
C PHE A 301 11.31 -37.18 -16.08
N SER A 302 10.96 -38.47 -16.07
CA SER A 302 11.52 -39.48 -17.00
C SER A 302 11.34 -39.13 -18.49
N THR A 303 10.31 -38.36 -18.82
CA THR A 303 9.99 -37.94 -20.20
C THR A 303 10.32 -36.46 -20.50
N VAL A 304 10.64 -35.67 -19.47
CA VAL A 304 10.94 -34.24 -19.52
C VAL A 304 12.44 -34.05 -19.69
N SER A 305 12.85 -33.55 -20.85
CA SER A 305 14.27 -33.44 -21.23
C SER A 305 15.04 -32.30 -20.56
N SER A 306 14.34 -31.28 -20.05
CA SER A 306 14.96 -30.11 -19.42
C SER A 306 13.97 -29.38 -18.54
N VAL A 307 14.42 -28.93 -17.38
CA VAL A 307 13.78 -27.94 -16.50
C VAL A 307 14.90 -27.01 -16.04
N LYS A 308 14.81 -25.68 -16.24
CA LYS A 308 15.86 -24.76 -15.74
C LYS A 308 15.59 -24.34 -14.30
N GLU A 309 14.33 -24.11 -13.94
CA GLU A 309 13.90 -23.70 -12.61
C GLU A 309 12.73 -24.54 -12.13
N LEU A 310 12.84 -25.07 -10.91
CA LEU A 310 11.79 -25.84 -10.26
C LEU A 310 11.49 -25.25 -8.89
N ASN A 311 10.25 -24.86 -8.66
CA ASN A 311 9.77 -24.34 -7.39
C ASN A 311 8.71 -25.28 -6.79
N LEU A 312 9.05 -25.94 -5.69
CA LEU A 312 8.18 -26.81 -4.89
C LEU A 312 7.98 -26.23 -3.48
N SER A 313 8.26 -24.94 -3.28
CA SER A 313 8.17 -24.34 -1.94
C SER A 313 6.76 -24.26 -1.38
N HIS A 314 6.60 -24.16 -0.07
CA HIS A 314 5.28 -24.09 0.59
C HIS A 314 4.39 -25.29 0.22
N ASN A 315 4.94 -26.49 0.35
CA ASN A 315 4.25 -27.77 0.18
C ASN A 315 4.44 -28.64 1.43
N ARG A 316 4.15 -29.93 1.36
CA ARG A 316 4.26 -30.89 2.47
C ARG A 316 5.31 -31.96 2.19
N VAL A 317 6.28 -31.69 1.33
CA VAL A 317 7.25 -32.68 0.88
C VAL A 317 8.17 -33.04 2.05
N THR A 318 8.22 -34.33 2.40
CA THR A 318 9.08 -34.83 3.49
C THR A 318 10.42 -35.36 2.99
N SER A 319 10.47 -35.90 1.77
CA SER A 319 11.65 -36.51 1.15
C SER A 319 11.51 -36.61 -0.37
N LEU A 320 12.64 -36.63 -1.09
CA LEU A 320 12.69 -36.95 -2.53
C LEU A 320 13.73 -38.06 -2.76
N GLY A 321 13.30 -39.16 -3.36
CA GLY A 321 14.14 -40.34 -3.58
C GLY A 321 15.17 -40.15 -4.70
N ARG A 322 16.25 -40.91 -4.66
CA ARG A 322 17.25 -40.94 -5.73
C ARG A 322 16.61 -41.28 -7.09
N GLY A 323 17.08 -40.64 -8.16
CA GLY A 323 16.54 -40.84 -9.53
C GLY A 323 15.49 -39.79 -9.91
N THR A 324 14.86 -39.12 -8.94
CA THR A 324 13.80 -38.11 -9.19
C THR A 324 14.19 -37.07 -10.22
N PHE A 325 15.46 -36.62 -10.19
CA PHE A 325 15.95 -35.58 -11.10
C PHE A 325 16.93 -36.09 -12.16
N GLU A 326 17.10 -37.41 -12.32
CA GLU A 326 18.11 -38.02 -13.20
C GLU A 326 18.09 -37.43 -14.62
N ASN A 327 16.90 -37.28 -15.21
CA ASN A 327 16.75 -36.80 -16.58
C ASN A 327 16.94 -35.28 -16.71
N ILE A 328 16.57 -34.49 -15.68
CA ILE A 328 16.61 -33.02 -15.73
C ILE A 328 17.88 -32.42 -15.07
N GLY A 329 18.66 -33.24 -14.36
CA GLY A 329 19.80 -32.80 -13.56
C GLY A 329 20.97 -32.20 -14.34
N LYS A 330 20.97 -32.33 -15.68
CA LYS A 330 21.91 -31.67 -16.60
C LYS A 330 21.49 -30.26 -17.01
N ALA A 331 20.26 -29.86 -16.73
CA ALA A 331 19.70 -28.56 -17.12
C ALA A 331 19.24 -27.71 -15.93
N LEU A 332 18.85 -28.34 -14.81
CA LEU A 332 18.30 -27.64 -13.64
C LEU A 332 19.34 -26.73 -12.99
N LYS A 333 19.04 -25.43 -12.97
CA LYS A 333 19.86 -24.35 -12.40
C LYS A 333 19.36 -23.87 -11.06
N THR A 334 18.05 -23.78 -10.90
CA THR A 334 17.41 -23.30 -9.67
C THR A 334 16.43 -24.34 -9.14
N LEU A 335 16.61 -24.73 -7.88
CA LEU A 335 15.70 -25.61 -7.17
C LEU A 335 15.29 -24.96 -5.85
N ASN A 336 14.00 -24.70 -5.70
CA ASN A 336 13.41 -24.20 -4.47
C ASN A 336 12.54 -25.27 -3.80
N LEU A 337 13.00 -25.73 -2.65
CA LEU A 337 12.33 -26.69 -1.76
C LEU A 337 12.00 -26.03 -0.40
N GLY A 338 12.04 -24.70 -0.31
CA GLY A 338 11.80 -23.98 0.94
C GLY A 338 10.39 -24.19 1.50
N TRP A 339 10.21 -24.02 2.80
CA TRP A 339 8.91 -24.15 3.48
C TRP A 339 8.21 -25.48 3.17
N ASN A 340 8.93 -26.58 3.38
CA ASN A 340 8.43 -27.96 3.30
C ASN A 340 8.65 -28.67 4.64
N GLU A 341 8.41 -29.98 4.68
CA GLU A 341 8.45 -30.79 5.90
C GLU A 341 9.70 -31.69 5.98
N MET A 342 10.79 -31.27 5.32
CA MET A 342 12.01 -32.08 5.21
C MET A 342 12.82 -32.06 6.50
N HIS A 343 13.16 -33.24 7.02
CA HIS A 343 14.02 -33.41 8.20
C HIS A 343 15.49 -33.68 7.82
N THR A 344 15.70 -34.19 6.61
CA THR A 344 17.01 -34.50 6.02
C THR A 344 17.08 -33.94 4.61
N VAL A 345 18.30 -33.82 4.07
CA VAL A 345 18.51 -33.36 2.70
C VAL A 345 18.14 -34.50 1.74
N PRO A 346 17.32 -34.26 0.69
CA PRO A 346 16.84 -35.32 -0.18
C PRO A 346 17.95 -36.00 -1.00
N GLU A 347 17.89 -37.33 -1.13
CA GLU A 347 18.84 -38.11 -1.94
C GLU A 347 18.78 -37.77 -3.43
N ALA A 348 17.64 -37.27 -3.91
CA ALA A 348 17.45 -36.78 -5.29
C ALA A 348 18.48 -35.73 -5.73
N LEU A 349 19.07 -34.97 -4.81
CA LEU A 349 20.08 -33.96 -5.15
C LEU A 349 21.35 -34.56 -5.77
N ALA A 350 21.61 -35.86 -5.53
CA ALA A 350 22.77 -36.56 -6.10
C ALA A 350 22.76 -36.59 -7.66
N ASP A 351 21.60 -36.37 -8.28
CA ASP A 351 21.42 -36.36 -9.72
C ASP A 351 21.78 -35.01 -10.36
N LEU A 352 21.80 -33.95 -9.57
CA LEU A 352 21.94 -32.57 -10.02
C LEU A 352 23.43 -32.20 -10.08
N ARG A 353 23.98 -31.95 -11.27
CA ARG A 353 25.42 -31.64 -11.41
C ARG A 353 25.72 -30.22 -11.84
N VAL A 354 24.71 -29.50 -12.33
CA VAL A 354 24.86 -28.13 -12.86
C VAL A 354 24.03 -27.09 -12.08
N LEU A 355 23.46 -27.49 -10.94
CA LEU A 355 22.60 -26.67 -10.10
C LEU A 355 23.41 -25.51 -9.52
N GLN A 356 22.89 -24.29 -9.65
CA GLN A 356 23.54 -23.08 -9.18
C GLN A 356 22.88 -22.53 -7.92
N VAL A 357 21.55 -22.62 -7.80
CA VAL A 357 20.78 -22.09 -6.67
C VAL A 357 19.96 -23.21 -6.04
N LEU A 358 20.20 -23.44 -4.75
CA LEU A 358 19.43 -24.38 -3.93
C LEU A 358 18.84 -23.65 -2.73
N ARG A 359 17.51 -23.68 -2.61
CA ARG A 359 16.79 -23.15 -1.46
C ARG A 359 16.11 -24.26 -0.68
N LEU A 360 16.47 -24.36 0.59
CA LEU A 360 15.99 -25.33 1.57
C LEU A 360 15.52 -24.62 2.85
N ASP A 361 15.26 -23.31 2.77
CA ASP A 361 14.79 -22.52 3.91
C ASP A 361 13.46 -23.01 4.49
N GLY A 362 13.15 -22.71 5.74
CA GLY A 362 11.84 -23.01 6.34
C GLY A 362 11.50 -24.50 6.44
N ASN A 363 12.51 -25.39 6.44
CA ASN A 363 12.34 -26.83 6.64
C ASN A 363 12.67 -27.21 8.10
N LYS A 364 12.77 -28.51 8.37
CA LYS A 364 13.07 -29.07 9.71
C LYS A 364 14.47 -29.67 9.79
N LEU A 365 15.41 -29.17 8.98
CA LEU A 365 16.77 -29.71 8.92
C LEU A 365 17.51 -29.46 10.22
N SER A 366 17.91 -30.53 10.91
CA SER A 366 18.74 -30.46 12.11
C SER A 366 20.22 -30.74 11.84
N LYS A 367 20.50 -31.46 10.74
CA LYS A 367 21.84 -31.79 10.23
C LYS A 367 21.81 -31.80 8.70
N LEU A 368 22.98 -31.68 8.08
CA LEU A 368 23.13 -31.84 6.63
C LEU A 368 23.86 -33.14 6.31
N ASP A 369 23.21 -33.98 5.51
CA ASP A 369 23.82 -35.20 5.00
C ASP A 369 24.76 -34.89 3.84
N VAL A 370 26.00 -35.41 3.91
CA VAL A 370 27.07 -35.07 2.98
C VAL A 370 26.87 -35.72 1.60
N ALA A 371 26.34 -36.94 1.56
CA ALA A 371 26.30 -37.75 0.35
C ALA A 371 25.48 -37.09 -0.79
N PRO A 372 24.24 -36.61 -0.59
CA PRO A 372 23.46 -36.00 -1.67
C PRO A 372 24.03 -34.66 -2.17
N LEU A 373 24.64 -33.88 -1.27
CA LEU A 373 25.21 -32.57 -1.60
C LEU A 373 26.57 -32.65 -2.28
N THR A 374 27.25 -33.79 -2.21
CA THR A 374 28.57 -33.99 -2.83
C THR A 374 28.52 -33.82 -4.36
N ALA A 375 27.39 -34.13 -5.00
CA ALA A 375 27.20 -33.93 -6.44
C ALA A 375 27.16 -32.44 -6.85
N LEU A 376 26.83 -31.55 -5.92
CA LEU A 376 26.65 -30.11 -6.15
C LEU A 376 27.95 -29.31 -5.95
N LYS A 377 29.00 -29.95 -5.44
CA LYS A 377 30.22 -29.29 -4.93
C LYS A 377 30.92 -28.37 -5.95
N ASP A 378 30.83 -28.71 -7.24
CA ASP A 378 31.52 -28.01 -8.32
C ASP A 378 30.63 -26.95 -9.01
N SER A 379 29.31 -26.96 -8.77
CA SER A 379 28.35 -26.12 -9.51
C SER A 379 27.54 -25.15 -8.66
N LEU A 380 27.30 -25.46 -7.38
CA LEU A 380 26.43 -24.65 -6.53
C LEU A 380 27.06 -23.29 -6.22
N GLU A 381 26.32 -22.22 -6.51
CA GLU A 381 26.72 -20.83 -6.30
C GLU A 381 25.98 -20.19 -5.11
N GLU A 382 24.71 -20.54 -4.89
CA GLU A 382 23.87 -20.06 -3.79
C GLU A 382 23.22 -21.23 -3.04
N LEU A 383 23.38 -21.24 -1.72
CA LEU A 383 22.73 -22.18 -0.81
C LEU A 383 21.98 -21.42 0.30
N SER A 384 20.66 -21.51 0.28
CA SER A 384 19.80 -21.01 1.35
C SER A 384 19.34 -22.14 2.25
N LEU A 385 19.65 -22.03 3.54
CA LEU A 385 19.31 -22.95 4.62
C LEU A 385 18.67 -22.22 5.80
N SER A 386 18.19 -20.99 5.59
CA SER A 386 17.64 -20.18 6.67
C SER A 386 16.37 -20.80 7.27
N TYR A 387 15.98 -20.40 8.49
CA TYR A 387 14.78 -20.94 9.15
C TYR A 387 14.75 -22.47 9.26
N ASN A 388 15.87 -23.07 9.65
CA ASN A 388 15.97 -24.50 9.94
C ASN A 388 16.36 -24.73 11.42
N HIS A 389 16.80 -25.93 11.77
CA HIS A 389 17.23 -26.29 13.12
C HIS A 389 18.72 -26.66 13.18
N LEU A 390 19.52 -26.15 12.25
CA LEU A 390 20.94 -26.47 12.15
C LEU A 390 21.70 -25.86 13.33
N SER A 391 22.47 -26.69 14.02
CA SER A 391 23.43 -26.23 15.03
C SER A 391 24.86 -26.15 14.50
N SER A 392 25.16 -26.89 13.43
CA SER A 392 26.50 -26.96 12.82
C SER A 392 26.42 -27.44 11.38
N LEU A 393 27.50 -27.26 10.61
CA LEU A 393 27.63 -27.73 9.23
C LEU A 393 28.80 -28.74 9.10
N PRO A 394 28.68 -29.75 8.21
CA PRO A 394 29.75 -30.70 7.94
C PRO A 394 30.91 -30.03 7.18
N SER A 395 32.05 -29.87 7.86
CA SER A 395 33.20 -29.11 7.36
C SER A 395 33.82 -29.66 6.06
N LEU A 396 33.88 -30.99 5.92
CA LEU A 396 34.43 -31.64 4.72
C LEU A 396 33.60 -31.33 3.46
N LEU A 397 32.27 -31.21 3.61
CA LEU A 397 31.39 -30.86 2.50
C LEU A 397 31.64 -29.41 2.07
N LEU A 398 31.63 -28.48 3.04
CA LEU A 398 31.90 -27.07 2.77
C LEU A 398 33.27 -26.85 2.12
N GLN A 399 34.29 -27.60 2.54
CA GLN A 399 35.62 -27.57 1.92
C GLN A 399 35.60 -27.98 0.43
N SER A 400 34.70 -28.87 0.05
CA SER A 400 34.58 -29.34 -1.33
C SER A 400 33.77 -28.41 -2.23
N MET A 401 32.98 -27.50 -1.66
CA MET A 401 32.10 -26.57 -2.40
C MET A 401 32.91 -25.39 -2.99
N THR A 402 33.53 -25.62 -4.14
CA THR A 402 34.47 -24.67 -4.75
C THR A 402 33.80 -23.50 -5.46
N SER A 403 32.56 -23.66 -5.92
CA SER A 403 31.82 -22.61 -6.66
C SER A 403 30.90 -21.75 -5.79
N LEU A 404 30.77 -22.07 -4.50
CA LEU A 404 29.80 -21.43 -3.61
C LEU A 404 30.19 -19.99 -3.30
N LYS A 405 29.31 -19.05 -3.67
CA LYS A 405 29.47 -17.59 -3.47
C LYS A 405 28.56 -17.05 -2.38
N VAL A 406 27.35 -17.60 -2.25
CA VAL A 406 26.34 -17.14 -1.29
C VAL A 406 25.90 -18.29 -0.40
N LEU A 407 25.98 -18.07 0.91
CA LEU A 407 25.51 -19.02 1.91
C LEU A 407 24.63 -18.28 2.93
N ASP A 408 23.36 -18.65 3.00
CA ASP A 408 22.43 -18.14 4.00
C ASP A 408 22.09 -19.23 5.04
N LEU A 409 22.48 -18.94 6.28
CA LEU A 409 22.27 -19.77 7.46
C LEU A 409 21.46 -19.04 8.52
N SER A 410 20.80 -17.95 8.16
CA SER A 410 20.07 -17.11 9.10
C SER A 410 18.95 -17.87 9.81
N LYS A 411 18.59 -17.47 11.02
CA LYS A 411 17.46 -18.08 11.75
C LYS A 411 17.61 -19.59 11.94
N ASN A 412 18.81 -20.01 12.32
CA ASN A 412 19.12 -21.37 12.73
C ASN A 412 19.48 -21.40 14.24
N ARG A 413 20.13 -22.47 14.70
CA ARG A 413 20.58 -22.66 16.09
C ARG A 413 22.10 -22.70 16.18
N ILE A 414 22.79 -22.06 15.25
CA ILE A 414 24.27 -22.06 15.20
C ILE A 414 24.79 -21.22 16.36
N ASP A 415 25.54 -21.84 17.26
CA ASP A 415 26.12 -21.19 18.44
C ASP A 415 27.61 -20.83 18.28
N SER A 416 28.27 -21.47 17.31
CA SER A 416 29.68 -21.28 17.01
C SER A 416 29.97 -21.51 15.52
N VAL A 417 30.88 -20.72 14.97
CA VAL A 417 31.47 -20.95 13.64
C VAL A 417 32.74 -21.77 13.85
N SER A 418 33.08 -22.70 12.95
CA SER A 418 34.27 -23.54 13.08
C SER A 418 35.35 -23.16 12.05
N ALA A 419 36.62 -23.19 12.45
CA ALA A 419 37.74 -22.86 11.56
C ALA A 419 37.96 -23.90 10.45
N SER A 420 37.24 -25.02 10.55
CA SER A 420 37.17 -26.07 9.54
C SER A 420 36.24 -25.72 8.36
N TRP A 421 35.46 -24.64 8.43
CA TRP A 421 34.62 -24.16 7.32
C TRP A 421 35.49 -23.53 6.23
N ARG A 422 36.07 -24.36 5.37
CA ARG A 422 37.03 -23.95 4.34
C ARG A 422 36.36 -23.61 3.01
N ILE A 423 35.61 -22.51 2.93
CA ILE A 423 34.89 -22.12 1.70
C ILE A 423 35.67 -21.03 0.95
N GLY A 424 36.46 -21.43 -0.05
CA GLY A 424 37.41 -20.56 -0.78
C GLY A 424 36.82 -19.30 -1.42
N ASN A 425 35.69 -19.45 -2.11
CA ASN A 425 35.14 -18.45 -3.02
C ASN A 425 33.89 -17.73 -2.50
N LEU A 426 33.62 -17.83 -1.19
CA LEU A 426 32.44 -17.22 -0.62
C LEU A 426 32.51 -15.69 -0.67
N GLU A 427 31.50 -15.06 -1.27
CA GLU A 427 31.36 -13.61 -1.42
C GLU A 427 30.39 -13.00 -0.40
N LYS A 428 29.34 -13.76 -0.03
CA LYS A 428 28.30 -13.35 0.92
C LYS A 428 27.98 -14.46 1.90
N LEU A 429 27.96 -14.13 3.19
CA LEU A 429 27.61 -15.05 4.27
C LEU A 429 26.59 -14.40 5.20
N TYR A 430 25.44 -15.05 5.35
CA TYR A 430 24.40 -14.62 6.28
C TYR A 430 24.29 -15.59 7.44
N LEU A 431 24.45 -15.07 8.64
CA LEU A 431 24.39 -15.78 9.92
C LEU A 431 23.43 -15.07 10.88
N ALA A 432 22.56 -14.20 10.38
CA ALA A 432 21.67 -13.39 11.19
C ALA A 432 20.73 -14.26 12.04
N ALA A 433 20.32 -13.77 13.22
CA ALA A 433 19.33 -14.45 14.07
C ALA A 433 19.71 -15.90 14.43
N ASN A 434 20.98 -16.11 14.78
CA ASN A 434 21.49 -17.38 15.33
C ASN A 434 21.77 -17.22 16.83
N ARG A 435 22.58 -18.12 17.40
CA ARG A 435 22.95 -18.14 18.83
C ARG A 435 24.42 -17.81 19.06
N LEU A 436 25.04 -17.09 18.12
CA LEU A 436 26.47 -16.76 18.20
C LEU A 436 26.70 -15.82 19.39
N SER A 437 27.49 -16.25 20.37
CA SER A 437 27.79 -15.46 21.57
C SER A 437 29.16 -14.77 21.52
N SER A 438 30.13 -15.36 20.82
CA SER A 438 31.46 -14.79 20.60
C SER A 438 32.09 -15.35 19.31
N LEU A 439 33.07 -14.63 18.78
CA LEU A 439 33.95 -15.13 17.70
C LEU A 439 35.40 -15.18 18.23
N SER A 440 35.74 -16.29 18.89
CA SER A 440 37.04 -16.55 19.53
C SER A 440 38.04 -17.30 18.63
N SER A 441 39.33 -16.93 18.63
CA SER A 441 40.43 -17.50 17.82
C SER A 441 40.49 -19.05 17.76
N PRO A 442 40.92 -19.68 16.64
CA PRO A 442 41.60 -19.12 15.45
C PRO A 442 40.65 -18.49 14.39
N PRO A 443 41.16 -17.70 13.42
CA PRO A 443 40.36 -16.97 12.44
C PRO A 443 39.44 -17.91 11.63
N PHE A 444 38.16 -17.92 12.00
CA PHE A 444 37.15 -18.80 11.43
C PHE A 444 37.00 -18.64 9.92
N PHE A 445 37.21 -17.42 9.43
CA PHE A 445 37.05 -17.05 8.03
C PHE A 445 38.39 -17.04 7.27
N ALA A 446 39.41 -17.74 7.77
CA ALA A 446 40.75 -17.77 7.17
C ALA A 446 40.76 -18.20 5.70
N HIS A 447 39.77 -18.99 5.31
CA HIS A 447 39.68 -19.61 4.00
C HIS A 447 38.63 -18.97 3.09
N SER A 448 38.06 -17.81 3.46
CA SER A 448 37.07 -17.08 2.64
C SER A 448 37.51 -15.63 2.37
N PRO A 449 38.70 -15.39 1.78
CA PRO A 449 39.25 -14.04 1.62
C PRO A 449 38.46 -13.16 0.65
N SER A 450 37.63 -13.74 -0.21
CA SER A 450 36.76 -13.05 -1.17
C SER A 450 35.47 -12.49 -0.54
N LEU A 451 35.23 -12.74 0.76
CA LEU A 451 34.00 -12.32 1.41
C LEU A 451 33.89 -10.79 1.38
N SER A 452 32.83 -10.30 0.74
CA SER A 452 32.51 -8.88 0.59
C SER A 452 31.40 -8.43 1.53
N LEU A 453 30.48 -9.34 1.88
CA LEU A 453 29.37 -9.10 2.78
C LEU A 453 29.32 -10.20 3.86
N LEU A 454 29.27 -9.77 5.11
CA LEU A 454 29.07 -10.65 6.26
C LEU A 454 27.94 -10.11 7.13
N ASP A 455 26.91 -10.92 7.34
CA ASP A 455 25.80 -10.60 8.23
C ASP A 455 25.82 -11.45 9.50
N LEU A 456 26.07 -10.79 10.63
CA LEU A 456 26.09 -11.35 11.98
C LEU A 456 25.02 -10.72 12.88
N SER A 457 24.05 -10.03 12.29
CA SER A 457 23.03 -9.28 13.03
C SER A 457 22.11 -10.19 13.85
N SER A 458 21.45 -9.62 14.86
CA SER A 458 20.48 -10.33 15.70
C SER A 458 21.03 -11.59 16.37
N ASN A 459 22.29 -11.57 16.79
CA ASN A 459 22.93 -12.66 17.54
C ASN A 459 23.13 -12.25 19.01
N LEU A 460 23.88 -13.03 19.77
CA LEU A 460 24.22 -12.78 21.17
C LEU A 460 25.68 -12.32 21.33
N ILE A 461 26.25 -11.71 20.29
CA ILE A 461 27.68 -11.41 20.25
C ILE A 461 27.99 -10.29 21.25
N HIS A 462 28.71 -10.63 22.31
CA HIS A 462 29.19 -9.65 23.30
C HIS A 462 30.70 -9.38 23.18
N SER A 463 31.46 -10.26 22.50
CA SER A 463 32.90 -10.12 22.30
C SER A 463 33.40 -10.71 20.97
N LEU A 464 34.42 -10.07 20.38
CA LEU A 464 35.10 -10.50 19.16
C LEU A 464 36.61 -10.57 19.42
N SER A 465 37.27 -11.66 19.04
CA SER A 465 38.72 -11.77 19.19
C SER A 465 39.49 -10.86 18.21
N PRO A 466 40.71 -10.38 18.56
CA PRO A 466 41.51 -9.51 17.68
C PRO A 466 41.81 -10.07 16.28
N SER A 467 41.83 -11.40 16.14
CA SER A 467 42.06 -12.07 14.86
C SER A 467 40.78 -12.55 14.18
N ALA A 468 39.59 -12.25 14.71
CA ALA A 468 38.32 -12.80 14.22
C ALA A 468 38.09 -12.59 12.72
N PHE A 469 38.45 -11.41 12.21
CA PHE A 469 38.31 -11.05 10.80
C PHE A 469 39.64 -10.86 10.08
N SER A 470 40.80 -11.22 10.66
CA SER A 470 42.12 -10.80 10.15
C SER A 470 42.42 -11.20 8.69
N THR A 471 41.69 -12.19 8.15
CA THR A 471 41.83 -12.70 6.78
C THR A 471 40.82 -12.15 5.78
N LEU A 472 39.80 -11.41 6.25
CA LEU A 472 38.70 -10.88 5.45
C LEU A 472 39.05 -9.51 4.87
N LEU A 473 40.05 -9.50 3.98
CA LEU A 473 40.62 -8.26 3.41
C LEU A 473 39.69 -7.59 2.38
N SER A 474 38.74 -8.35 1.83
CA SER A 474 37.79 -7.88 0.80
C SER A 474 36.44 -7.43 1.36
N ILE A 475 36.22 -7.50 2.68
CA ILE A 475 34.94 -7.09 3.26
C ILE A 475 34.66 -5.63 2.92
N ASP A 476 33.50 -5.41 2.32
CA ASP A 476 32.94 -4.11 1.98
C ASP A 476 31.85 -3.71 2.97
N THR A 477 30.97 -4.65 3.32
CA THR A 477 29.81 -4.41 4.19
C THR A 477 29.75 -5.44 5.32
N LEU A 478 29.64 -4.94 6.56
CA LEU A 478 29.55 -5.77 7.77
C LEU A 478 28.33 -5.37 8.61
N PHE A 479 27.44 -6.33 8.86
CA PHE A 479 26.27 -6.17 9.72
C PHE A 479 26.52 -6.80 11.09
N LEU A 480 26.39 -5.98 12.13
CA LEU A 480 26.56 -6.38 13.54
C LEU A 480 25.43 -5.81 14.42
N GLN A 481 24.37 -5.26 13.84
CA GLN A 481 23.25 -4.70 14.59
C GLN A 481 22.49 -5.75 15.42
N HIS A 482 21.80 -5.31 16.46
CA HIS A 482 21.06 -6.19 17.38
C HIS A 482 21.94 -7.29 17.99
N ASN A 483 23.09 -6.89 18.53
CA ASN A 483 23.99 -7.74 19.30
C ASN A 483 24.20 -7.14 20.69
N GLN A 484 25.17 -7.67 21.45
CA GLN A 484 25.46 -7.25 22.82
C GLN A 484 26.84 -6.57 22.94
N LEU A 485 27.33 -5.95 21.86
CA LEU A 485 28.63 -5.30 21.85
C LEU A 485 28.63 -4.06 22.75
N LYS A 486 29.52 -4.01 23.75
CA LYS A 486 29.70 -2.86 24.63
C LYS A 486 30.63 -1.78 24.08
N MET A 487 31.41 -2.12 23.07
CA MET A 487 32.35 -1.25 22.40
C MET A 487 32.55 -1.68 20.96
N ILE A 488 33.02 -0.75 20.12
CA ILE A 488 33.40 -1.07 18.75
C ILE A 488 34.62 -2.01 18.79
N PRO A 489 34.57 -3.19 18.15
CA PRO A 489 35.62 -4.21 18.23
C PRO A 489 36.80 -3.88 17.31
N ARG A 490 37.52 -2.79 17.63
CA ARG A 490 38.60 -2.22 16.81
C ARG A 490 39.69 -3.21 16.47
N GLU A 491 40.15 -3.97 17.46
CA GLU A 491 41.25 -4.94 17.30
C GLU A 491 40.87 -6.02 16.29
N ALA A 492 39.63 -6.53 16.36
CA ALA A 492 39.10 -7.51 15.43
C ALA A 492 39.00 -7.00 13.98
N LEU A 493 38.88 -5.67 13.82
CA LEU A 493 38.62 -5.00 12.56
C LEU A 493 39.85 -4.29 11.97
N ILE A 494 41.05 -4.49 12.54
CA ILE A 494 42.27 -3.76 12.15
C ILE A 494 42.73 -4.08 10.72
N ALA A 495 42.41 -5.26 10.21
CA ALA A 495 42.80 -5.71 8.87
C ALA A 495 41.79 -5.32 7.77
N GLN A 496 40.60 -4.81 8.14
CA GLN A 496 39.47 -4.54 7.23
C GLN A 496 39.63 -3.21 6.49
N THR A 497 40.74 -3.00 5.79
CA THR A 497 41.05 -1.71 5.14
C THR A 497 40.12 -1.37 3.97
N SER A 498 39.40 -2.36 3.44
CA SER A 498 38.44 -2.23 2.33
C SER A 498 37.02 -1.86 2.76
N LEU A 499 36.71 -1.91 4.07
CA LEU A 499 35.36 -1.74 4.61
C LEU A 499 34.77 -0.38 4.21
N HIS A 500 33.61 -0.41 3.55
CA HIS A 500 32.87 0.77 3.10
C HIS A 500 31.68 1.08 4.00
N THR A 501 30.99 0.04 4.48
CA THR A 501 29.77 0.15 5.29
C THR A 501 29.87 -0.71 6.55
N LEU A 502 29.71 -0.09 7.72
CA LEU A 502 29.69 -0.77 9.01
C LEU A 502 28.40 -0.43 9.77
N ILE A 503 27.64 -1.47 10.12
CA ILE A 503 26.34 -1.35 10.76
C ILE A 503 26.40 -1.94 12.17
N LEU A 504 26.23 -1.09 13.18
CA LEU A 504 26.36 -1.41 14.60
C LEU A 504 25.14 -0.95 15.41
N ASP A 505 24.01 -0.67 14.75
CA ASP A 505 22.80 -0.19 15.40
C ASP A 505 22.32 -1.15 16.49
N SER A 506 21.60 -0.63 17.48
CA SER A 506 20.97 -1.46 18.52
C SER A 506 21.94 -2.43 19.20
N ASN A 507 23.10 -1.92 19.61
CA ASN A 507 24.05 -2.60 20.48
C ASN A 507 24.10 -1.91 21.85
N LEU A 508 25.12 -2.23 22.66
CA LEU A 508 25.34 -1.64 23.98
C LEU A 508 26.57 -0.73 23.98
N ILE A 509 26.92 -0.12 22.85
CA ILE A 509 28.17 0.65 22.70
C ILE A 509 28.10 1.92 23.54
N GLU A 510 29.01 2.08 24.49
CA GLU A 510 29.04 3.23 25.42
C GLU A 510 30.05 4.32 25.02
N THR A 511 31.16 3.92 24.38
CA THR A 511 32.28 4.81 24.04
C THR A 511 32.86 4.51 22.66
N LEU A 512 33.34 5.56 21.97
CA LEU A 512 34.11 5.46 20.74
C LEU A 512 35.62 5.34 21.03
N PRO A 513 36.41 4.66 20.17
CA PRO A 513 37.85 4.49 20.39
C PRO A 513 38.64 5.81 20.22
N THR A 514 39.65 6.06 21.07
CA THR A 514 40.41 7.33 21.13
C THR A 514 41.83 7.27 20.54
N GLN A 515 42.24 6.20 19.85
CA GLN A 515 43.61 6.01 19.32
C GLN A 515 43.69 5.90 17.79
N SER A 516 44.78 6.45 17.23
CA SER A 516 44.97 6.85 15.82
C SER A 516 45.65 5.82 14.89
N THR A 517 45.86 4.56 15.27
CA THR A 517 46.36 3.55 14.31
C THR A 517 45.20 3.05 13.44
N ALA A 518 45.03 3.65 12.27
CA ALA A 518 43.82 3.63 11.44
C ALA A 518 43.37 2.22 10.97
N PRO A 519 42.14 1.76 11.28
CA PRO A 519 41.67 0.47 10.78
C PRO A 519 40.85 0.57 9.46
N TRP A 520 40.16 1.69 9.16
CA TRP A 520 39.22 1.77 8.01
C TRP A 520 39.34 3.05 7.15
N PRO A 521 40.41 3.19 6.36
CA PRO A 521 40.63 4.37 5.51
C PRO A 521 39.55 4.59 4.44
N ARG A 522 38.81 3.53 4.07
CA ARG A 522 37.75 3.56 3.04
C ARG A 522 36.33 3.62 3.58
N LEU A 523 36.15 3.64 4.91
CA LEU A 523 34.82 3.64 5.51
C LEU A 523 34.08 4.91 5.12
N SER A 524 32.94 4.73 4.46
CA SER A 524 32.10 5.81 3.93
C SER A 524 30.80 5.93 4.72
N ARG A 525 30.27 4.81 5.25
CA ARG A 525 29.01 4.78 5.99
C ARG A 525 29.17 4.05 7.31
N LEU A 526 28.83 4.73 8.40
CA LEU A 526 28.87 4.20 9.76
C LEU A 526 27.53 4.42 10.44
N PHE A 527 26.91 3.33 10.88
CA PHE A 527 25.63 3.35 11.59
C PHE A 527 25.85 2.89 13.03
N LEU A 528 25.49 3.77 13.97
CA LEU A 528 25.65 3.60 15.41
C LEU A 528 24.37 3.99 16.15
N SER A 529 23.22 3.99 15.49
CA SER A 529 21.97 4.41 16.09
C SER A 529 21.54 3.46 17.21
N SER A 530 20.74 3.96 18.15
CA SER A 530 20.15 3.14 19.22
C SER A 530 21.22 2.41 20.07
N ASN A 531 22.32 3.09 20.38
CA ASN A 531 23.37 2.62 21.28
C ASN A 531 23.32 3.39 22.61
N ARG A 532 24.38 3.32 23.42
CA ARG A 532 24.50 4.01 24.72
C ARG A 532 25.63 5.03 24.73
N ILE A 533 25.99 5.57 23.56
CA ILE A 533 27.14 6.48 23.42
C ILE A 533 26.86 7.75 24.21
N SER A 534 27.70 8.03 25.20
CA SER A 534 27.52 9.16 26.11
C SER A 534 28.54 10.29 25.92
N SER A 535 29.58 10.06 25.12
CA SER A 535 30.58 11.08 24.81
C SER A 535 31.23 10.85 23.45
N ILE A 536 31.43 11.92 22.69
CA ILE A 536 32.28 11.97 21.50
C ILE A 536 33.32 13.09 21.68
N ASP A 537 34.54 12.85 21.22
CA ASP A 537 35.68 13.76 21.36
C ASP A 537 36.45 13.93 20.05
N ASP A 538 37.44 14.84 20.05
CA ASP A 538 38.26 15.20 18.89
C ASP A 538 39.06 14.01 18.30
N ARG A 539 39.16 12.90 19.04
CA ARG A 539 39.88 11.70 18.59
C ARG A 539 38.95 10.59 18.10
N SER A 540 37.65 10.70 18.35
CA SER A 540 36.65 9.65 18.12
C SER A 540 36.57 9.20 16.65
N PHE A 541 36.84 10.10 15.70
CA PHE A 541 36.82 9.80 14.25
C PHE A 541 38.14 10.14 13.53
N SER A 542 39.23 10.30 14.28
CA SER A 542 40.53 10.80 13.78
C SER A 542 41.18 9.97 12.66
N SER A 543 40.64 8.79 12.35
CA SER A 543 41.15 7.86 11.31
C SER A 543 40.19 7.60 10.14
N SER A 544 39.01 8.23 10.08
CA SER A 544 37.92 7.89 9.14
C SER A 544 37.69 8.97 8.06
N PHE A 545 38.77 9.41 7.40
CA PHE A 545 38.77 10.53 6.45
C PHE A 545 37.79 10.40 5.27
N SER A 546 37.38 9.19 4.92
CA SER A 546 36.46 8.90 3.81
C SER A 546 34.98 8.92 4.22
N LEU A 547 34.66 9.13 5.50
CA LEU A 547 33.30 9.01 6.01
C LEU A 547 32.40 10.09 5.39
N ARG A 548 31.31 9.66 4.76
CA ARG A 548 30.30 10.51 4.11
C ARG A 548 28.95 10.45 4.82
N TYR A 549 28.63 9.34 5.47
CA TYR A 549 27.39 9.13 6.21
C TYR A 549 27.70 8.65 7.61
N LEU A 550 27.21 9.37 8.61
CA LEU A 550 27.35 9.01 10.01
C LEU A 550 25.99 9.14 10.70
N ASP A 551 25.53 8.03 11.27
CA ASP A 551 24.32 7.99 12.09
C ASP A 551 24.68 7.68 13.55
N LEU A 552 24.44 8.68 14.40
CA LEU A 552 24.60 8.63 15.86
C LEU A 552 23.24 8.85 16.56
N SER A 553 22.13 8.71 15.84
CA SER A 553 20.80 8.96 16.40
C SER A 553 20.46 8.01 17.55
N LYS A 554 19.53 8.41 18.43
CA LYS A 554 19.08 7.56 19.56
C LYS A 554 20.24 7.09 20.45
N ASN A 555 21.15 8.00 20.78
CA ASN A 555 22.22 7.79 21.77
C ASN A 555 22.01 8.73 22.98
N ARG A 556 23.04 8.91 23.81
CA ARG A 556 22.98 9.75 25.03
C ARG A 556 24.04 10.85 25.00
N ILE A 557 24.31 11.42 23.82
CA ILE A 557 25.39 12.38 23.62
C ILE A 557 24.94 13.76 24.12
N PRO A 558 25.57 14.36 25.15
CA PRO A 558 25.13 15.63 25.72
C PRO A 558 25.75 16.86 25.04
N THR A 559 26.95 16.71 24.48
CA THR A 559 27.74 17.79 23.87
C THR A 559 28.68 17.26 22.80
N ILE A 560 29.05 18.11 21.85
CA ILE A 560 30.03 17.83 20.79
C ILE A 560 31.19 18.83 20.90
N LYS A 561 32.44 18.35 20.82
CA LYS A 561 33.63 19.21 20.87
C LYS A 561 33.94 19.81 19.50
N SER A 562 34.69 20.91 19.48
CA SER A 562 34.92 21.74 18.29
C SER A 562 35.67 21.04 17.15
N HIS A 563 36.52 20.05 17.44
CA HIS A 563 37.36 19.39 16.43
C HIS A 563 36.93 17.92 16.19
N THR A 564 35.75 17.52 16.68
CA THR A 564 35.25 16.12 16.60
C THR A 564 35.14 15.62 15.15
N PHE A 565 34.80 16.49 14.20
CA PHE A 565 34.59 16.13 12.79
C PHE A 565 35.58 16.79 11.82
N GLU A 566 36.64 17.42 12.34
CA GLU A 566 37.57 18.25 11.57
C GLU A 566 38.18 17.53 10.35
N LEU A 567 38.45 16.23 10.48
CA LEU A 567 39.11 15.43 9.45
C LEU A 567 38.14 14.71 8.50
N LEU A 568 36.83 14.88 8.66
CA LEU A 568 35.81 14.13 7.93
C LEU A 568 35.23 14.90 6.74
N ARG A 569 34.74 14.17 5.74
CA ARG A 569 34.06 14.71 4.55
C ARG A 569 32.59 14.30 4.50
N LEU A 570 31.89 14.56 5.59
CA LEU A 570 30.49 14.16 5.77
C LEU A 570 29.57 14.87 4.76
N SER A 571 28.72 14.09 4.11
CA SER A 571 27.56 14.55 3.34
C SER A 571 26.29 14.49 4.19
N THR A 572 26.20 13.50 5.08
CA THR A 572 25.04 13.30 5.97
C THR A 572 25.50 13.00 7.38
N LEU A 573 24.97 13.77 8.34
CA LEU A 573 25.19 13.58 9.76
C LEU A 573 23.83 13.55 10.47
N LEU A 574 23.54 12.42 11.11
CA LEU A 574 22.31 12.23 11.89
C LEU A 574 22.67 12.15 13.37
N LEU A 575 22.09 13.05 14.16
CA LEU A 575 22.28 13.19 15.60
C LEU A 575 20.95 13.27 16.34
N SER A 576 19.85 12.89 15.68
CA SER A 576 18.52 13.01 16.25
C SER A 576 18.32 12.11 17.47
N HIS A 577 17.41 12.46 18.37
CA HIS A 577 17.16 11.70 19.61
C HIS A 577 18.43 11.51 20.45
N ASN A 578 19.14 12.59 20.73
CA ASN A 578 20.26 12.63 21.68
C ASN A 578 19.96 13.65 22.80
N ASP A 579 20.92 13.86 23.69
CA ASP A 579 20.80 14.77 24.82
C ASP A 579 21.51 16.11 24.57
N LEU A 580 21.68 16.53 23.31
CA LEU A 580 22.45 17.73 22.98
C LEU A 580 21.78 18.97 23.53
N LYS A 581 22.48 19.70 24.42
CA LYS A 581 21.97 20.94 25.05
C LYS A 581 22.49 22.21 24.40
N GLN A 582 23.68 22.14 23.83
CA GLN A 582 24.37 23.26 23.19
C GLN A 582 25.31 22.75 22.10
N LEU A 583 25.59 23.61 21.12
CA LEU A 583 26.57 23.36 20.06
C LEU A 583 27.76 24.31 20.25
N HIS A 584 28.98 23.81 20.05
CA HIS A 584 30.15 24.67 20.03
C HIS A 584 30.17 25.48 18.72
N PRO A 585 30.51 26.79 18.73
CA PRO A 585 30.74 27.55 17.51
C PRO A 585 31.76 26.85 16.61
N MET A 586 31.56 26.81 15.29
CA MET A 586 32.55 26.22 14.36
C MET A 586 32.83 24.71 14.49
N TRP A 587 32.02 23.91 15.20
CA TRP A 587 32.20 22.44 15.29
C TRP A 587 32.15 21.70 13.94
N LEU A 588 31.60 22.33 12.90
CA LEU A 588 31.56 21.84 11.53
C LEU A 588 32.46 22.63 10.55
N ALA A 589 33.36 23.49 11.04
CA ALA A 589 34.08 24.46 10.20
C ALA A 589 34.88 23.85 9.03
N HIS A 590 35.21 22.57 9.10
CA HIS A 590 35.99 21.86 8.08
C HIS A 590 35.15 20.95 7.16
N ILE A 591 33.82 20.91 7.33
CA ILE A 591 32.93 20.06 6.52
C ILE A 591 32.24 20.89 5.43
N SER A 592 32.76 20.86 4.20
CA SER A 592 32.19 21.62 3.07
C SER A 592 31.08 20.89 2.29
N ASP A 593 31.12 19.56 2.32
CA ASP A 593 30.31 18.70 1.43
C ASP A 593 28.97 18.30 2.07
N MET A 594 28.66 18.81 3.27
CA MET A 594 27.47 18.44 4.00
C MET A 594 26.22 18.85 3.23
N ARG A 595 25.32 17.88 3.01
CA ARG A 595 24.01 18.08 2.36
C ARG A 595 22.86 17.92 3.33
N ARG A 596 22.99 17.08 4.36
CA ARG A 596 21.94 16.84 5.35
C ARG A 596 22.50 16.81 6.76
N LEU A 597 21.93 17.62 7.62
CA LEU A 597 22.19 17.65 9.05
C LEU A 597 20.87 17.47 9.80
N ASP A 598 20.81 16.45 10.63
CA ASP A 598 19.65 16.19 11.49
C ASP A 598 20.05 16.28 12.96
N LEU A 599 19.53 17.30 13.62
CA LEU A 599 19.67 17.60 15.04
C LEU A 599 18.32 17.53 15.76
N SER A 600 17.30 16.95 15.13
CA SER A 600 15.94 16.89 15.68
C SER A 600 15.88 16.08 16.99
N HIS A 601 14.83 16.27 17.79
CA HIS A 601 14.65 15.54 19.05
C HIS A 601 15.88 15.60 19.98
N ASN A 602 16.40 16.80 20.19
CA ASN A 602 17.47 17.08 21.16
C ASN A 602 16.96 18.10 22.20
N SER A 603 17.86 18.68 23.00
CA SER A 603 17.53 19.67 24.04
C SER A 603 18.21 21.03 23.77
N LEU A 604 18.44 21.38 22.49
CA LEU A 604 19.12 22.62 22.12
C LEU A 604 18.26 23.83 22.48
N ARG A 605 18.82 24.78 23.23
CA ARG A 605 18.12 26.02 23.65
C ARG A 605 18.39 27.23 22.77
N LEU A 606 19.55 27.26 22.13
CA LEU A 606 19.97 28.33 21.21
C LEU A 606 20.84 27.72 20.09
N LEU A 607 20.84 28.39 18.95
CA LEU A 607 21.75 28.11 17.84
C LEU A 607 22.80 29.24 17.77
N PRO A 608 24.08 28.98 18.14
CA PRO A 608 25.05 30.05 18.32
C PRO A 608 25.60 30.57 16.99
N SER A 609 26.13 31.80 16.99
CA SER A 609 26.76 32.43 15.84
C SER A 609 27.84 31.52 15.23
N ARG A 610 27.82 31.38 13.90
CA ARG A 610 28.81 30.61 13.12
C ARG A 610 28.92 29.12 13.50
N CYS A 611 27.91 28.52 14.13
CA CYS A 611 27.95 27.08 14.45
C CYS A 611 27.88 26.19 13.20
N LEU A 612 27.25 26.69 12.12
CA LEU A 612 27.18 26.05 10.80
C LEU A 612 28.09 26.76 9.78
N PHE A 613 29.25 27.23 10.22
CA PHE A 613 30.25 27.84 9.35
C PHE A 613 30.74 26.83 8.29
N ASN A 614 30.84 27.27 7.03
CA ASN A 614 31.45 26.56 5.90
C ASN A 614 30.68 25.34 5.32
N VAL A 615 29.50 24.99 5.85
CA VAL A 615 28.62 23.96 5.25
C VAL A 615 27.78 24.54 4.10
N SER A 616 28.44 25.13 3.10
CA SER A 616 27.78 25.89 2.01
C SER A 616 26.87 25.04 1.10
N SER A 617 27.05 23.71 1.14
CA SER A 617 26.30 22.72 0.33
C SER A 617 25.05 22.16 1.03
N LEU A 618 24.73 22.67 2.23
CA LEU A 618 23.71 22.11 3.12
C LEU A 618 22.30 22.28 2.57
N ASP A 619 21.71 21.21 2.06
CA ASP A 619 20.38 21.23 1.46
C ASP A 619 19.25 21.00 2.49
N HIS A 620 19.48 20.16 3.50
CA HIS A 620 18.50 19.82 4.53
C HIS A 620 19.06 20.09 5.92
N LEU A 621 18.41 20.98 6.67
CA LEU A 621 18.71 21.25 8.07
C LEU A 621 17.46 20.99 8.91
N LEU A 622 17.52 19.92 9.72
CA LEU A 622 16.43 19.51 10.60
C LEU A 622 16.79 19.82 12.05
N LEU A 623 16.02 20.69 12.67
CA LEU A 623 16.18 21.16 14.05
C LEU A 623 14.90 20.97 14.87
N SER A 624 13.94 20.19 14.35
CA SER A 624 12.64 20.04 14.99
C SER A 624 12.69 19.32 16.34
N HIS A 625 11.68 19.53 17.18
CA HIS A 625 11.62 18.93 18.51
C HIS A 625 12.87 19.24 19.37
N ASN A 626 13.24 20.52 19.43
CA ASN A 626 14.27 21.03 20.33
C ASN A 626 13.64 22.03 21.32
N GLN A 627 14.46 22.84 22.00
CA GLN A 627 14.02 23.87 22.94
C GLN A 627 14.48 25.27 22.48
N LEU A 628 14.67 25.48 21.17
CA LEU A 628 15.25 26.72 20.65
C LEU A 628 14.34 27.91 20.97
N GLU A 629 14.83 28.84 21.77
CA GLU A 629 14.11 30.08 22.12
C GLU A 629 14.42 31.22 21.16
N HIS A 630 15.65 31.24 20.64
CA HIS A 630 16.13 32.18 19.63
C HIS A 630 17.31 31.60 18.84
N LEU A 631 17.59 32.20 17.69
CA LEU A 631 18.74 31.92 16.82
C LEU A 631 19.66 33.15 16.86
N GLU A 632 20.95 32.98 17.15
CA GLU A 632 21.88 34.12 17.16
C GLU A 632 22.15 34.66 15.74
N SER A 633 22.58 35.92 15.65
CA SER A 633 22.98 36.51 14.37
C SER A 633 24.09 35.68 13.72
N ASP A 634 24.01 35.51 12.40
CA ASP A 634 24.97 34.74 11.61
C ASP A 634 25.12 33.25 12.03
N ALA A 635 24.10 32.65 12.66
CA ALA A 635 24.12 31.20 12.95
C ALA A 635 24.26 30.35 11.67
N LEU A 636 23.69 30.81 10.55
CA LEU A 636 23.75 30.20 9.21
C LEU A 636 24.71 30.96 8.28
N TYR A 637 25.89 31.34 8.81
CA TYR A 637 26.93 32.06 8.07
C TYR A 637 27.40 31.26 6.82
N GLU A 638 27.36 31.90 5.63
CA GLU A 638 27.77 31.32 4.33
C GLU A 638 26.96 30.08 3.86
N VAL A 639 25.80 29.78 4.46
CA VAL A 639 24.91 28.74 3.95
C VAL A 639 24.13 29.30 2.75
N ARG A 640 24.53 28.92 1.53
CA ARG A 640 24.07 29.57 0.28
C ARG A 640 22.74 29.05 -0.26
N ARG A 641 22.43 27.78 0.00
CA ARG A 641 21.18 27.15 -0.43
C ARG A 641 20.79 26.10 0.60
N ILE A 642 19.54 26.13 1.03
CA ILE A 642 18.90 25.13 1.88
C ILE A 642 17.57 24.75 1.21
N GLY A 643 17.46 23.60 0.56
CA GLY A 643 16.16 23.14 0.05
C GLY A 643 15.09 23.03 1.14
N HIS A 644 15.46 22.57 2.34
CA HIS A 644 14.52 22.36 3.44
C HIS A 644 15.11 22.75 4.80
N LEU A 645 14.50 23.77 5.43
CA LEU A 645 14.82 24.22 6.79
C LEU A 645 13.64 23.91 7.71
N ASP A 646 13.83 22.98 8.62
CA ASP A 646 12.83 22.58 9.62
C ASP A 646 13.25 23.06 11.02
N LEU A 647 12.52 24.05 11.51
CA LEU A 647 12.63 24.62 12.86
C LEU A 647 11.37 24.33 13.69
N SER A 648 10.53 23.39 13.25
CA SER A 648 9.24 23.12 13.89
C SER A 648 9.38 22.55 15.30
N HIS A 649 8.32 22.57 16.11
CA HIS A 649 8.35 22.01 17.47
C HIS A 649 9.51 22.55 18.33
N ASN A 650 9.64 23.88 18.38
CA ASN A 650 10.63 24.60 19.19
C ASN A 650 9.91 25.64 20.07
N ARG A 651 10.64 26.63 20.59
CA ARG A 651 10.11 27.70 21.47
C ARG A 651 10.41 29.09 20.92
N LEU A 652 10.59 29.21 19.60
CA LEU A 652 10.96 30.46 18.96
C LEU A 652 9.82 31.47 19.14
N LYS A 653 10.15 32.66 19.64
CA LYS A 653 9.21 33.78 19.76
C LYS A 653 9.27 34.74 18.59
N LEU A 654 10.44 34.80 17.94
CA LEU A 654 10.76 35.65 16.81
C LEU A 654 11.60 34.86 15.81
N PHE A 655 11.42 35.14 14.53
CA PHE A 655 12.29 34.68 13.45
C PHE A 655 12.72 35.91 12.64
N SER A 656 14.03 36.07 12.43
CA SER A 656 14.62 37.20 11.70
C SER A 656 15.69 36.75 10.72
N CYS A 657 15.86 37.55 9.67
CA CYS A 657 16.86 37.35 8.64
C CYS A 657 18.30 37.58 9.10
N SER A 658 18.52 38.11 10.31
CA SER A 658 19.86 38.31 10.88
C SER A 658 20.67 37.02 11.06
N ILE A 659 20.05 35.84 10.93
CA ILE A 659 20.73 34.55 11.00
C ILE A 659 21.58 34.25 9.76
N PHE A 660 21.31 34.94 8.65
CA PHE A 660 21.99 34.77 7.36
C PHE A 660 22.89 35.97 7.06
N THR A 661 24.14 35.72 6.66
CA THR A 661 25.05 36.77 6.15
C THR A 661 24.97 36.97 4.64
N SER A 662 24.53 35.96 3.91
CA SER A 662 24.33 35.95 2.46
C SER A 662 22.92 35.50 2.15
N LEU A 663 22.28 36.04 1.10
CA LEU A 663 20.91 35.67 0.69
C LEU A 663 20.82 34.16 0.39
N PRO A 664 20.21 33.36 1.28
CA PRO A 664 20.10 31.93 1.07
C PRO A 664 18.95 31.66 0.08
N ARG A 665 19.08 30.59 -0.71
CA ARG A 665 17.89 30.03 -1.38
C ARG A 665 17.26 29.00 -0.45
N VAL A 666 16.15 29.37 0.18
CA VAL A 666 15.30 28.45 0.95
C VAL A 666 14.05 28.12 0.15
N ASP A 667 13.87 26.84 -0.19
CA ASP A 667 12.70 26.38 -0.98
C ASP A 667 11.52 26.05 -0.05
N VAL A 668 11.78 25.36 1.07
CA VAL A 668 10.80 24.99 2.09
C VAL A 668 11.27 25.45 3.48
N LEU A 669 10.43 26.22 4.15
CA LEU A 669 10.63 26.66 5.53
C LEU A 669 9.48 26.18 6.42
N ASP A 670 9.81 25.38 7.43
CA ASP A 670 8.87 24.96 8.47
C ASP A 670 9.23 25.61 9.81
N LEU A 671 8.34 26.47 10.28
CA LEU A 671 8.40 27.16 11.57
C LEU A 671 7.22 26.77 12.47
N SER A 672 6.53 25.68 12.15
CA SER A 672 5.32 25.28 12.85
C SER A 672 5.57 24.85 14.30
N HIS A 673 4.54 24.84 15.14
CA HIS A 673 4.66 24.43 16.55
C HIS A 673 5.77 25.20 17.31
N ASN A 674 5.73 26.53 17.22
CA ASN A 674 6.59 27.45 17.96
C ASN A 674 5.73 28.44 18.77
N ALA A 675 6.33 29.52 19.26
CA ALA A 675 5.63 30.59 19.99
C ALA A 675 5.73 31.93 19.24
N LEU A 676 5.79 31.90 17.90
CA LEU A 676 6.04 33.09 17.08
C LEU A 676 4.86 34.04 17.15
N SER A 677 5.10 35.27 17.62
CA SER A 677 4.14 36.38 17.55
C SER A 677 4.37 37.28 16.34
N SER A 678 5.58 37.26 15.76
CA SER A 678 5.95 37.98 14.53
C SER A 678 7.11 37.28 13.81
N VAL A 679 7.17 37.46 12.48
CA VAL A 679 8.17 36.81 11.61
C VAL A 679 8.65 37.80 10.57
N GLU A 680 9.97 37.89 10.37
CA GLU A 680 10.60 38.66 9.29
C GLU A 680 11.15 37.70 8.23
N LEU A 681 10.66 37.82 7.00
CA LEU A 681 11.02 36.95 5.87
C LEU A 681 11.79 37.66 4.74
N SER A 682 12.16 38.93 4.93
CA SER A 682 12.73 39.84 3.92
C SER A 682 13.79 39.19 3.00
N CYS A 683 14.72 38.43 3.57
CA CYS A 683 15.80 37.73 2.89
C CYS A 683 15.41 36.43 2.16
N LEU A 684 14.26 35.82 2.49
CA LEU A 684 13.82 34.51 1.98
C LEU A 684 12.73 34.61 0.91
N LYS A 685 12.05 35.76 0.83
CA LYS A 685 10.81 35.92 0.05
C LYS A 685 10.95 35.41 -1.39
N SER A 686 12.02 35.77 -2.09
CA SER A 686 12.21 35.43 -3.51
C SER A 686 12.41 33.93 -3.79
N SER A 687 12.85 33.14 -2.81
CA SER A 687 13.14 31.71 -3.01
C SER A 687 12.06 30.77 -2.49
N LEU A 688 11.26 31.21 -1.51
CA LEU A 688 10.31 30.34 -0.83
C LEU A 688 9.23 29.82 -1.79
N HIS A 689 9.08 28.49 -1.82
CA HIS A 689 7.98 27.80 -2.49
C HIS A 689 6.94 27.33 -1.47
N ARG A 690 7.36 26.87 -0.29
CA ARG A 690 6.46 26.46 0.79
C ARG A 690 6.86 27.08 2.13
N LEU A 691 5.87 27.61 2.83
CA LEU A 691 6.02 28.20 4.15
C LEU A 691 4.97 27.65 5.10
N SER A 692 5.43 27.06 6.21
CA SER A 692 4.58 26.62 7.31
C SER A 692 4.84 27.46 8.55
N LEU A 693 3.81 28.16 9.00
CA LEU A 693 3.76 28.95 10.21
C LEU A 693 2.66 28.44 11.16
N SER A 694 2.19 27.20 10.97
CA SER A 694 1.08 26.67 11.74
C SER A 694 1.43 26.46 13.22
N HIS A 695 0.44 26.39 14.12
CA HIS A 695 0.68 26.18 15.55
C HIS A 695 1.65 27.23 16.15
N ASN A 696 1.35 28.51 15.95
CA ASN A 696 2.10 29.65 16.48
C ASN A 696 1.16 30.65 17.19
N GLN A 697 1.62 31.86 17.48
CA GLN A 697 0.87 32.89 18.22
C GLN A 697 0.63 34.15 17.38
N LEU A 698 0.60 34.02 16.05
CA LEU A 698 0.35 35.15 15.15
C LEU A 698 -1.09 35.65 15.33
N GLN A 699 -1.26 36.97 15.47
CA GLN A 699 -2.57 37.60 15.66
C GLN A 699 -3.11 38.30 14.40
N THR A 700 -2.23 38.64 13.47
CA THR A 700 -2.55 39.37 12.24
C THR A 700 -1.61 38.92 11.11
N VAL A 701 -2.06 39.11 9.87
CA VAL A 701 -1.22 38.98 8.67
C VAL A 701 -1.18 40.35 8.00
N GLU A 702 -0.03 41.01 8.10
CA GLU A 702 0.19 42.34 7.54
C GLU A 702 0.51 42.30 6.04
N GLU A 703 0.43 43.45 5.36
CA GLU A 703 0.69 43.59 3.92
C GLU A 703 2.11 43.19 3.50
N ASP A 704 3.08 43.57 4.31
CA ASP A 704 4.50 43.45 4.03
C ASP A 704 5.08 42.07 4.34
N LEU A 705 4.36 41.19 5.05
CA LEU A 705 4.86 39.86 5.44
C LEU A 705 5.32 39.03 4.23
N LEU A 706 4.53 39.04 3.15
CA LEU A 706 4.75 38.24 1.94
C LEU A 706 5.08 39.11 0.70
N GLU A 707 5.26 40.42 0.88
CA GLU A 707 5.60 41.34 -0.22
C GLU A 707 6.90 40.93 -0.91
N GLY A 708 6.84 40.50 -2.17
CA GLY A 708 7.99 40.03 -2.95
C GLY A 708 8.18 38.50 -2.99
N ALA A 709 7.31 37.71 -2.34
CA ALA A 709 7.42 36.25 -2.31
C ALA A 709 6.83 35.54 -3.54
N HIS A 710 7.22 35.97 -4.75
CA HIS A 710 6.55 35.60 -6.01
C HIS A 710 6.60 34.12 -6.41
N SER A 711 7.43 33.31 -5.75
CA SER A 711 7.56 31.87 -6.00
C SER A 711 6.69 31.02 -5.07
N LEU A 712 6.08 31.64 -4.04
CA LEU A 712 5.37 30.94 -2.98
C LEU A 712 4.08 30.32 -3.55
N SER A 713 3.96 28.99 -3.41
CA SER A 713 2.80 28.24 -3.91
C SER A 713 1.93 27.70 -2.78
N SER A 714 2.51 27.41 -1.62
CA SER A 714 1.78 26.90 -0.46
C SER A 714 2.14 27.65 0.81
N LEU A 715 1.10 28.09 1.51
CA LEU A 715 1.20 28.81 2.78
C LEU A 715 0.28 28.16 3.82
N SER A 716 0.86 27.81 4.97
CA SER A 716 0.09 27.35 6.14
C SER A 716 0.24 28.32 7.31
N LEU A 717 -0.89 28.81 7.79
CA LEU A 717 -1.07 29.69 8.94
C LEU A 717 -2.07 29.09 9.95
N SER A 718 -2.39 27.81 9.81
CA SER A 718 -3.38 27.13 10.65
C SER A 718 -2.98 27.07 12.12
N HIS A 719 -3.92 26.95 13.06
CA HIS A 719 -3.63 26.88 14.50
C HIS A 719 -2.81 28.08 15.01
N ASN A 720 -3.18 29.29 14.62
CA ASN A 720 -2.64 30.53 15.17
C ASN A 720 -3.72 31.25 16.00
N GLN A 721 -3.48 32.52 16.33
CA GLN A 721 -4.44 33.38 17.04
C GLN A 721 -4.97 34.49 16.12
N LEU A 722 -5.04 34.25 14.80
CA LEU A 722 -5.35 35.30 13.83
C LEU A 722 -6.77 35.85 14.07
N LEU A 723 -6.85 37.15 14.35
CA LEU A 723 -8.10 37.90 14.52
C LEU A 723 -8.50 38.62 13.23
N SER A 724 -7.52 39.04 12.42
CA SER A 724 -7.74 39.70 11.14
C SER A 724 -6.60 39.45 10.14
N ILE A 725 -6.91 39.64 8.86
CA ILE A 725 -5.95 39.61 7.75
C ILE A 725 -6.02 40.97 7.04
N HIS A 726 -4.87 41.58 6.74
CA HIS A 726 -4.83 42.80 5.93
C HIS A 726 -5.34 42.53 4.51
N SER A 727 -6.10 43.44 3.91
CA SER A 727 -6.74 43.19 2.60
C SER A 727 -5.76 43.02 1.44
N ALA A 728 -4.52 43.49 1.60
CA ALA A 728 -3.45 43.38 0.61
C ALA A 728 -2.39 42.32 0.99
N ALA A 729 -2.57 41.56 2.07
CA ALA A 729 -1.59 40.59 2.60
C ALA A 729 -1.10 39.56 1.57
N PHE A 730 -1.96 39.17 0.61
CA PHE A 730 -1.63 38.19 -0.42
C PHE A 730 -1.49 38.82 -1.82
N SER A 731 -1.55 40.15 -1.96
CA SER A 731 -1.60 40.82 -3.27
C SER A 731 -0.33 40.59 -4.12
N SER A 732 0.82 40.49 -3.46
CA SER A 732 2.15 40.30 -4.07
C SER A 732 2.50 38.86 -4.45
N VAL A 733 1.64 37.89 -4.08
CA VAL A 733 1.89 36.45 -4.22
C VAL A 733 0.80 35.77 -5.08
N PRO A 734 0.72 36.09 -6.38
CA PRO A 734 -0.31 35.57 -7.28
C PRO A 734 -0.14 34.07 -7.59
N SER A 735 1.04 33.50 -7.28
CA SER A 735 1.43 32.10 -7.47
C SER A 735 0.86 31.14 -6.44
N LEU A 736 0.28 31.64 -5.34
CA LEU A 736 -0.30 30.79 -4.30
C LEU A 736 -1.40 29.91 -4.90
N SER A 737 -1.23 28.59 -4.73
CA SER A 737 -2.20 27.57 -5.12
C SER A 737 -2.89 26.94 -3.91
N SER A 738 -2.27 27.01 -2.71
CA SER A 738 -2.87 26.51 -1.47
C SER A 738 -2.64 27.46 -0.31
N ILE A 739 -3.74 27.84 0.35
CA ILE A 739 -3.72 28.70 1.56
C ILE A 739 -4.48 27.99 2.67
N HIS A 740 -3.79 27.72 3.79
CA HIS A 740 -4.38 27.13 4.99
C HIS A 740 -4.42 28.15 6.12
N LEU A 741 -5.61 28.46 6.59
CA LEU A 741 -5.91 29.43 7.66
C LEU A 741 -6.78 28.81 8.75
N SER A 742 -6.89 27.48 8.79
CA SER A 742 -7.80 26.79 9.68
C SER A 742 -7.40 26.88 11.16
N HIS A 743 -8.34 26.69 12.08
CA HIS A 743 -8.07 26.78 13.53
C HIS A 743 -7.49 28.15 13.93
N ASN A 744 -8.19 29.22 13.60
CA ASN A 744 -7.85 30.60 13.99
C ASN A 744 -9.08 31.28 14.63
N HIS A 745 -9.04 32.59 14.82
CA HIS A 745 -10.12 33.37 15.44
C HIS A 745 -10.73 34.40 14.48
N LEU A 746 -10.66 34.15 13.17
CA LEU A 746 -11.16 35.08 12.16
C LEU A 746 -12.68 35.17 12.25
N ARG A 747 -13.18 36.38 12.47
CA ARG A 747 -14.64 36.68 12.49
C ARG A 747 -15.16 37.24 11.17
N LEU A 748 -14.31 37.97 10.45
CA LEU A 748 -14.60 38.55 9.15
C LEU A 748 -13.33 38.58 8.28
N ILE A 749 -13.51 38.54 6.97
CA ILE A 749 -12.43 38.70 5.98
C ILE A 749 -12.78 39.90 5.11
N ARG A 750 -11.82 40.83 4.96
CA ARG A 750 -12.03 42.09 4.23
C ARG A 750 -12.12 41.85 2.72
N LYS A 751 -12.72 42.81 2.01
CA LYS A 751 -12.78 42.81 0.54
C LYS A 751 -11.37 42.74 -0.07
N GLY A 752 -11.23 42.01 -1.17
CA GLY A 752 -10.00 41.89 -1.96
C GLY A 752 -8.92 40.97 -1.39
N THR A 753 -9.12 40.37 -0.21
CA THR A 753 -8.06 39.61 0.49
C THR A 753 -7.46 38.49 -0.36
N PHE A 754 -8.28 37.76 -1.14
CA PHE A 754 -7.82 36.68 -2.02
C PHE A 754 -8.02 36.98 -3.52
N SER A 755 -8.18 38.25 -3.90
CA SER A 755 -8.59 38.59 -5.28
C SER A 755 -7.47 38.51 -6.31
N HIS A 756 -6.20 38.47 -5.87
CA HIS A 756 -5.02 38.53 -6.76
C HIS A 756 -4.41 37.16 -7.06
N GLN A 757 -4.81 36.12 -6.31
CA GLN A 757 -4.40 34.75 -6.58
C GLN A 757 -5.04 34.31 -7.89
N ARG A 758 -4.24 33.89 -8.87
CA ARG A 758 -4.75 33.57 -10.22
C ARG A 758 -5.49 32.24 -10.27
N SER A 759 -5.06 31.28 -9.46
CA SER A 759 -5.69 29.97 -9.35
C SER A 759 -5.33 29.32 -8.02
N LEU A 760 -6.23 29.44 -7.05
CA LEU A 760 -6.21 28.67 -5.82
C LEU A 760 -6.85 27.32 -6.07
N SER A 761 -6.03 26.28 -5.96
CA SER A 761 -6.52 24.91 -5.87
C SER A 761 -7.29 24.73 -4.57
N LEU A 762 -6.77 25.24 -3.45
CA LEU A 762 -7.37 25.09 -2.12
C LEU A 762 -7.28 26.38 -1.30
N LEU A 763 -8.42 26.79 -0.74
CA LEU A 763 -8.51 27.80 0.31
C LEU A 763 -9.21 27.19 1.53
N ASP A 764 -8.46 26.98 2.61
CA ASP A 764 -8.97 26.42 3.86
C ASP A 764 -9.11 27.49 4.96
N LEU A 765 -10.35 27.80 5.29
CA LEU A 765 -10.79 28.73 6.34
C LEU A 765 -11.53 27.99 7.47
N SER A 766 -11.40 26.67 7.56
CA SER A 766 -12.13 25.85 8.53
C SER A 766 -11.77 26.17 10.00
N HIS A 767 -12.60 25.82 10.98
CA HIS A 767 -12.32 26.04 12.40
C HIS A 767 -11.95 27.51 12.71
N ASN A 768 -12.80 28.44 12.29
CA ASN A 768 -12.70 29.87 12.61
C ASN A 768 -14.02 30.35 13.26
N ALA A 769 -14.22 31.67 13.36
CA ALA A 769 -15.44 32.27 13.90
C ALA A 769 -16.19 33.08 12.82
N LEU A 770 -16.10 32.67 11.55
CA LEU A 770 -16.69 33.41 10.43
C LEU A 770 -18.22 33.32 10.50
N VAL A 771 -18.88 34.48 10.47
CA VAL A 771 -20.36 34.58 10.44
C VAL A 771 -20.88 34.82 9.01
N SER A 772 -20.04 35.40 8.14
CA SER A 772 -20.35 35.66 6.73
C SER A 772 -19.06 35.85 5.91
N LEU A 773 -19.15 35.75 4.58
CA LEU A 773 -18.07 36.15 3.66
C LEU A 773 -18.44 37.42 2.90
N HIS A 774 -17.46 38.34 2.74
CA HIS A 774 -17.68 39.57 2.00
C HIS A 774 -17.85 39.30 0.49
N PRO A 775 -18.76 39.98 -0.25
CA PRO A 775 -19.05 39.73 -1.68
C PRO A 775 -17.91 39.89 -2.70
N GLN A 776 -16.75 40.35 -2.23
CA GLN A 776 -15.57 40.65 -3.06
C GLN A 776 -14.31 40.09 -2.40
N VAL A 777 -14.47 39.06 -1.56
CA VAL A 777 -13.35 38.46 -0.84
C VAL A 777 -12.48 37.60 -1.76
N LEU A 778 -13.11 36.92 -2.72
CA LEU A 778 -12.48 36.10 -3.74
C LEU A 778 -12.24 36.89 -5.04
N GLY A 779 -11.37 36.38 -5.90
CA GLY A 779 -11.20 36.88 -7.26
C GLY A 779 -12.24 36.27 -8.21
N THR A 780 -12.19 36.68 -9.47
CA THR A 780 -13.05 36.10 -10.50
C THR A 780 -12.53 34.71 -10.86
N ASN A 781 -13.33 33.68 -10.58
CA ASN A 781 -13.07 32.28 -10.94
C ASN A 781 -11.67 31.79 -10.55
N ASN A 782 -11.25 32.14 -9.34
CA ASN A 782 -9.90 31.88 -8.87
C ASN A 782 -9.79 30.84 -7.77
N VAL A 783 -10.88 30.22 -7.31
CA VAL A 783 -10.86 29.18 -6.26
C VAL A 783 -11.55 27.93 -6.77
N ASN A 784 -10.87 26.78 -6.67
CA ASN A 784 -11.40 25.48 -7.02
C ASN A 784 -12.05 24.77 -5.81
N GLU A 785 -11.33 24.67 -4.69
CA GLU A 785 -11.83 24.09 -3.45
C GLU A 785 -11.84 25.12 -2.32
N LEU A 786 -13.01 25.30 -1.70
CA LEU A 786 -13.22 26.20 -0.56
C LEU A 786 -13.69 25.42 0.65
N ARG A 787 -12.89 25.44 1.73
CA ARG A 787 -13.25 24.84 3.02
C ARG A 787 -13.58 25.90 4.06
N LEU A 788 -14.77 25.78 4.63
CA LEU A 788 -15.36 26.68 5.62
C LEU A 788 -15.92 25.90 6.81
N ASN A 789 -15.48 24.65 7.01
CA ASN A 789 -16.01 23.77 8.05
C ASN A 789 -15.83 24.39 9.45
N ALA A 790 -16.66 24.01 10.42
CA ALA A 790 -16.53 24.44 11.80
C ALA A 790 -16.39 25.97 11.97
N ASN A 791 -17.30 26.72 11.34
CA ASN A 791 -17.44 28.18 11.50
C ASN A 791 -18.81 28.52 12.13
N GLN A 792 -19.19 29.80 12.12
CA GLN A 792 -20.46 30.29 12.68
C GLN A 792 -21.41 30.78 11.57
N LEU A 793 -21.30 30.22 10.36
CA LEU A 793 -22.16 30.59 9.24
C LEU A 793 -23.60 30.15 9.53
N VAL A 794 -24.54 31.08 9.46
CA VAL A 794 -25.98 30.82 9.66
C VAL A 794 -26.69 30.51 8.34
N SER A 795 -26.08 30.88 7.22
CA SER A 795 -26.55 30.58 5.87
C SER A 795 -25.36 30.33 4.95
N ILE A 796 -25.62 29.72 3.79
CA ILE A 796 -24.62 29.57 2.73
C ILE A 796 -24.20 30.97 2.25
N PRO A 797 -22.89 31.29 2.15
CA PRO A 797 -22.42 32.64 1.86
C PRO A 797 -22.43 32.98 0.36
N VAL A 798 -23.62 32.93 -0.26
CA VAL A 798 -23.83 33.04 -1.73
C VAL A 798 -23.12 34.25 -2.34
N GLU A 799 -23.31 35.44 -1.75
CA GLU A 799 -22.68 36.66 -2.28
C GLU A 799 -21.15 36.62 -2.21
N GLY A 800 -20.59 35.98 -1.18
CA GLY A 800 -19.14 35.87 -1.00
C GLY A 800 -18.45 34.90 -1.96
N ILE A 801 -19.18 33.90 -2.46
CA ILE A 801 -18.69 32.90 -3.42
C ILE A 801 -19.10 33.19 -4.87
N ARG A 802 -20.00 34.17 -5.09
CA ARG A 802 -20.55 34.54 -6.40
C ARG A 802 -19.47 34.80 -7.45
N SER A 803 -18.34 35.42 -7.09
CA SER A 803 -17.27 35.72 -8.05
C SER A 803 -16.48 34.48 -8.49
N ALA A 804 -16.53 33.39 -7.73
CA ALA A 804 -15.82 32.15 -8.01
C ALA A 804 -16.74 31.05 -8.58
N SER A 805 -17.97 31.40 -8.98
CA SER A 805 -19.02 30.44 -9.34
C SER A 805 -18.63 29.48 -10.46
N ASP A 806 -17.83 29.95 -11.44
CA ASP A 806 -17.46 29.11 -12.58
C ASP A 806 -16.19 28.26 -12.31
N SER A 807 -15.37 28.61 -11.32
CA SER A 807 -14.18 27.81 -10.95
C SER A 807 -14.43 26.83 -9.81
N LEU A 808 -15.38 27.14 -8.92
CA LEU A 808 -15.60 26.40 -7.69
C LEU A 808 -16.16 25.00 -7.99
N SER A 809 -15.36 23.97 -7.72
CA SER A 809 -15.73 22.58 -7.91
C SER A 809 -16.07 21.89 -6.59
N SER A 810 -15.50 22.36 -5.47
CA SER A 810 -15.71 21.76 -4.15
C SER A 810 -15.96 22.80 -3.07
N LEU A 811 -17.03 22.61 -2.31
CA LEU A 811 -17.44 23.49 -1.22
C LEU A 811 -17.73 22.68 0.05
N HIS A 812 -16.94 22.93 1.09
CA HIS A 812 -17.09 22.28 2.38
C HIS A 812 -17.55 23.28 3.44
N LEU A 813 -18.71 23.00 4.04
CA LEU A 813 -19.44 23.85 4.99
C LEU A 813 -19.86 23.04 6.23
N SER A 814 -19.17 21.93 6.55
CA SER A 814 -19.57 21.08 7.66
C SER A 814 -19.51 21.81 9.01
N ASP A 815 -20.26 21.34 10.00
CA ASP A 815 -20.17 21.77 11.40
C ASP A 815 -20.35 23.30 11.58
N ASN A 816 -21.22 23.92 10.78
CA ASN A 816 -21.62 25.32 10.90
C ASN A 816 -22.99 25.45 11.60
N SER A 817 -23.62 26.62 11.54
CA SER A 817 -24.96 26.87 12.09
C SER A 817 -26.01 27.11 10.99
N ILE A 818 -25.83 26.50 9.81
CA ILE A 818 -26.75 26.68 8.67
C ILE A 818 -28.09 26.02 9.02
N THR A 819 -29.19 26.78 8.89
CA THR A 819 -30.52 26.35 9.34
C THR A 819 -31.45 25.84 8.23
N SER A 820 -31.25 26.31 6.99
CA SER A 820 -32.07 25.94 5.84
C SER A 820 -31.24 25.92 4.56
N VAL A 821 -31.73 25.16 3.59
CA VAL A 821 -31.14 25.03 2.25
C VAL A 821 -32.27 25.16 1.23
N ASP A 822 -32.12 26.09 0.30
CA ASP A 822 -33.08 26.37 -0.77
C ASP A 822 -32.40 26.50 -2.14
N ALA A 823 -33.19 26.43 -3.21
CA ALA A 823 -32.67 26.43 -4.58
C ALA A 823 -32.00 27.77 -4.99
N LEU A 824 -32.43 28.89 -4.41
CA LEU A 824 -31.91 30.23 -4.72
C LEU A 824 -30.48 30.40 -4.19
N GLN A 825 -30.10 29.67 -3.13
CA GLN A 825 -28.78 29.74 -2.53
C GLN A 825 -27.66 29.16 -3.41
N PHE A 826 -27.99 28.36 -4.42
CA PHE A 826 -27.02 27.72 -5.31
C PHE A 826 -27.04 28.26 -6.75
N VAL A 827 -27.78 29.34 -6.99
CA VAL A 827 -27.88 29.95 -8.33
C VAL A 827 -26.47 30.27 -8.85
N ASN A 828 -26.19 29.82 -10.08
CA ASN A 828 -24.91 29.92 -10.79
C ASN A 828 -23.76 29.02 -10.30
N LEU A 829 -23.93 28.17 -9.30
CA LEU A 829 -22.91 27.19 -8.86
C LEU A 829 -22.97 25.88 -9.67
N SER A 830 -23.14 25.98 -10.99
CA SER A 830 -23.36 24.83 -11.88
C SER A 830 -22.13 23.94 -12.06
N ASN A 831 -20.93 24.43 -11.72
CA ASN A 831 -19.67 23.68 -11.80
C ASN A 831 -19.32 22.91 -10.52
N LEU A 832 -20.13 23.05 -9.46
CA LEU A 832 -19.88 22.38 -8.19
C LEU A 832 -20.09 20.87 -8.35
N ARG A 833 -19.04 20.10 -8.05
CA ARG A 833 -19.02 18.63 -8.03
C ARG A 833 -19.14 18.07 -6.62
N THR A 834 -18.64 18.77 -5.61
CA THR A 834 -18.65 18.32 -4.22
C THR A 834 -19.26 19.38 -3.32
N LEU A 835 -20.27 18.98 -2.54
CA LEU A 835 -20.91 19.81 -1.52
C LEU A 835 -20.99 19.05 -0.20
N VAL A 836 -20.36 19.58 0.84
CA VAL A 836 -20.38 18.99 2.19
C VAL A 836 -21.04 19.96 3.16
N LEU A 837 -22.19 19.58 3.70
CA LEU A 837 -23.02 20.32 4.65
C LEU A 837 -23.22 19.55 5.96
N ALA A 838 -22.43 18.50 6.20
CA ALA A 838 -22.59 17.63 7.37
C ALA A 838 -22.50 18.40 8.70
N GLY A 839 -23.22 17.98 9.75
CA GLY A 839 -23.08 18.56 11.10
C GLY A 839 -23.65 19.98 11.27
N ASN A 840 -24.53 20.43 10.38
CA ASN A 840 -25.20 21.73 10.51
C ASN A 840 -26.51 21.63 11.32
N ARG A 841 -27.29 22.72 11.33
CA ARG A 841 -28.61 22.79 12.00
C ARG A 841 -29.74 22.81 10.98
N ILE A 842 -29.57 22.13 9.86
CA ILE A 842 -30.59 22.12 8.81
C ILE A 842 -31.80 21.35 9.34
N HIS A 843 -32.94 22.03 9.48
CA HIS A 843 -34.17 21.44 10.02
C HIS A 843 -35.16 21.05 8.92
N SER A 844 -35.11 21.72 7.76
CA SER A 844 -35.98 21.42 6.63
C SER A 844 -35.29 21.51 5.28
N LEU A 845 -35.72 20.63 4.36
CA LEU A 845 -35.35 20.66 2.94
C LEU A 845 -36.60 20.96 2.10
N GLU A 846 -36.51 21.99 1.26
CA GLU A 846 -37.58 22.39 0.34
C GLU A 846 -37.63 21.49 -0.91
N GLU A 847 -38.68 21.64 -1.72
CA GLU A 847 -38.79 20.95 -3.01
C GLU A 847 -37.67 21.42 -3.96
N GLU A 848 -36.99 20.48 -4.63
CA GLU A 848 -35.94 20.77 -5.61
C GLU A 848 -34.81 21.70 -5.09
N ALA A 849 -34.48 21.59 -3.80
CA ALA A 849 -33.52 22.45 -3.09
C ALA A 849 -32.12 22.53 -3.73
N PHE A 850 -31.74 21.53 -4.54
CA PHE A 850 -30.44 21.46 -5.21
C PHE A 850 -30.50 21.63 -6.74
N SER A 851 -31.61 22.15 -7.27
CA SER A 851 -31.86 22.25 -8.73
C SER A 851 -30.83 23.04 -9.53
N SER A 852 -30.11 23.98 -8.92
CA SER A 852 -29.06 24.76 -9.58
C SER A 852 -27.72 24.00 -9.73
N LEU A 853 -27.53 22.85 -9.07
CA LEU A 853 -26.27 22.12 -8.98
C LEU A 853 -26.18 20.97 -9.99
N SER A 854 -26.19 21.30 -11.30
CA SER A 854 -26.32 20.32 -12.37
C SER A 854 -25.13 19.34 -12.54
N ARG A 855 -23.94 19.69 -12.03
CA ARG A 855 -22.72 18.84 -12.08
C ARG A 855 -22.36 18.21 -10.74
N LEU A 856 -23.24 18.26 -9.75
CA LEU A 856 -22.95 17.73 -8.42
C LEU A 856 -22.78 16.21 -8.47
N GLU A 857 -21.62 15.73 -8.04
CA GLU A 857 -21.25 14.30 -8.00
C GLU A 857 -21.31 13.75 -6.57
N TYR A 858 -20.97 14.56 -5.56
CA TYR A 858 -20.93 14.17 -4.15
C TYR A 858 -21.68 15.18 -3.28
N LEU A 859 -22.61 14.68 -2.47
CA LEU A 859 -23.39 15.45 -1.50
C LEU A 859 -23.34 14.79 -0.13
N ASP A 860 -22.89 15.53 0.89
CA ASP A 860 -22.95 15.08 2.28
C ASP A 860 -23.80 16.02 3.12
N LEU A 861 -24.92 15.52 3.62
CA LEU A 861 -25.87 16.20 4.51
C LEU A 861 -25.92 15.52 5.88
N SER A 862 -25.02 14.59 6.18
CA SER A 862 -25.04 13.79 7.40
C SER A 862 -25.01 14.64 8.68
N ARG A 863 -25.47 14.10 9.81
CA ARG A 863 -25.49 14.80 11.11
C ARG A 863 -26.26 16.14 11.09
N ASN A 864 -27.34 16.26 10.31
CA ASN A 864 -28.25 17.41 10.32
C ASN A 864 -29.61 17.03 10.90
N PRO A 865 -30.18 17.77 11.87
CA PRO A 865 -31.41 17.38 12.56
C PRO A 865 -32.68 17.73 11.75
N PHE A 866 -32.96 16.97 10.68
CA PHE A 866 -34.17 17.17 9.87
C PHE A 866 -35.43 16.90 10.71
N SER A 867 -36.28 17.93 10.86
CA SER A 867 -37.61 17.80 11.45
C SER A 867 -38.68 17.52 10.39
N SER A 868 -38.47 17.98 9.17
CA SER A 868 -39.39 17.81 8.02
C SER A 868 -38.63 17.95 6.71
N TRP A 869 -38.97 17.20 5.67
CA TRP A 869 -38.35 17.34 4.36
C TRP A 869 -39.37 17.03 3.25
N HIS A 870 -39.18 17.62 2.07
CA HIS A 870 -40.08 17.38 0.94
C HIS A 870 -39.65 16.11 0.16
N PRO A 871 -40.57 15.20 -0.22
CA PRO A 871 -40.24 13.97 -0.95
C PRO A 871 -39.40 14.17 -2.23
N ASN A 872 -39.56 15.32 -2.89
CA ASN A 872 -38.85 15.70 -4.12
C ASN A 872 -37.62 16.60 -3.88
N SER A 873 -37.12 16.76 -2.66
CA SER A 873 -35.97 17.64 -2.39
C SER A 873 -34.72 17.31 -3.22
N PHE A 874 -34.53 16.03 -3.56
CA PHE A 874 -33.38 15.53 -4.35
C PHE A 874 -33.70 15.29 -5.82
N LYS A 875 -34.94 15.53 -6.26
CA LYS A 875 -35.42 15.18 -7.62
C LYS A 875 -34.58 15.84 -8.72
N ALA A 876 -34.13 17.07 -8.49
CA ALA A 876 -33.36 17.83 -9.46
C ALA A 876 -31.87 17.43 -9.54
N LEU A 877 -31.38 16.55 -8.66
CA LEU A 877 -30.02 15.99 -8.72
C LEU A 877 -29.90 14.81 -9.70
N SER A 878 -30.97 14.48 -10.42
CA SER A 878 -31.09 13.31 -11.29
C SER A 878 -29.97 13.16 -12.33
N GLU A 879 -29.26 14.24 -12.66
CA GLU A 879 -28.33 14.27 -13.77
C GLU A 879 -26.85 13.96 -13.45
N GLY A 880 -26.32 14.40 -12.30
CA GLY A 880 -24.87 14.30 -12.03
C GLY A 880 -24.48 13.44 -10.83
N ILE A 881 -25.41 13.16 -9.92
CA ILE A 881 -25.06 12.71 -8.58
C ILE A 881 -24.61 11.24 -8.56
N LEU A 882 -23.43 11.01 -7.96
CA LEU A 882 -22.82 9.70 -7.83
C LEU A 882 -22.89 9.19 -6.39
N SER A 883 -22.80 10.08 -5.39
CA SER A 883 -22.81 9.70 -3.99
C SER A 883 -23.58 10.70 -3.13
N VAL A 884 -24.45 10.18 -2.27
CA VAL A 884 -25.19 10.97 -1.29
C VAL A 884 -25.05 10.34 0.10
N ASN A 885 -24.61 11.14 1.07
CA ASN A 885 -24.54 10.78 2.48
C ASN A 885 -25.60 11.55 3.28
N LEU A 886 -26.53 10.80 3.87
CA LEU A 886 -27.64 11.27 4.70
C LEU A 886 -27.62 10.62 6.09
N ALA A 887 -26.46 10.12 6.52
CA ALA A 887 -26.33 9.44 7.81
C ALA A 887 -26.64 10.37 9.00
N SER A 888 -27.23 9.85 10.08
CA SER A 888 -27.49 10.64 11.30
C SER A 888 -28.31 11.91 11.07
N THR A 889 -29.25 11.91 10.13
CA THR A 889 -30.09 13.08 9.83
C THR A 889 -31.46 13.08 10.52
N GLY A 890 -31.81 11.97 11.18
CA GLY A 890 -33.11 11.80 11.82
C GLY A 890 -34.22 11.40 10.85
N LEU A 891 -33.89 11.01 9.61
CA LEU A 891 -34.85 10.51 8.63
C LEU A 891 -35.65 9.34 9.20
N PHE A 892 -36.98 9.40 9.06
CA PHE A 892 -37.91 8.33 9.42
C PHE A 892 -38.42 7.56 8.19
N SER A 893 -38.17 8.08 6.99
CA SER A 893 -38.45 7.44 5.70
C SER A 893 -37.40 7.87 4.67
N ILE A 894 -37.31 7.13 3.57
CA ILE A 894 -36.26 7.29 2.56
C ILE A 894 -36.71 8.27 1.46
N PRO A 895 -35.87 9.28 1.13
CA PRO A 895 -36.10 10.18 0.00
C PRO A 895 -36.18 9.48 -1.34
N LYS A 896 -37.03 9.99 -2.22
CA LYS A 896 -37.09 9.52 -3.60
C LYS A 896 -35.94 10.13 -4.39
N PHE A 897 -35.13 9.27 -5.00
CA PHE A 897 -34.05 9.66 -5.90
C PHE A 897 -34.44 9.25 -7.32
N ASP A 898 -34.54 10.21 -8.23
CA ASP A 898 -34.71 9.96 -9.66
C ASP A 898 -33.34 10.00 -10.38
N SER A 899 -32.29 9.48 -9.75
CA SER A 899 -30.88 9.61 -10.17
C SER A 899 -30.29 8.27 -10.62
N PRO A 900 -30.38 7.90 -11.91
CA PRO A 900 -29.93 6.59 -12.39
C PRO A 900 -28.41 6.39 -12.31
N GLU A 901 -27.64 7.46 -12.18
CA GLU A 901 -26.17 7.47 -12.06
C GLU A 901 -25.65 7.23 -10.65
N LEU A 902 -26.53 7.21 -9.65
CA LEU A 902 -26.13 7.11 -8.27
C LEU A 902 -25.45 5.77 -7.98
N VAL A 903 -24.23 5.86 -7.44
CA VAL A 903 -23.34 4.74 -7.15
C VAL A 903 -23.32 4.41 -5.66
N SER A 904 -23.44 5.41 -4.78
CA SER A 904 -23.34 5.23 -3.34
C SER A 904 -24.41 6.00 -2.57
N LEU A 905 -25.04 5.31 -1.62
CA LEU A 905 -26.01 5.86 -0.69
C LEU A 905 -25.69 5.46 0.75
N ASP A 906 -25.63 6.44 1.63
CA ASP A 906 -25.52 6.22 3.07
C ASP A 906 -26.71 6.82 3.82
N PHE A 907 -27.52 5.96 4.41
CA PHE A 907 -28.65 6.30 5.29
C PHE A 907 -28.42 5.84 6.73
N SER A 908 -27.18 5.54 7.11
CA SER A 908 -26.91 4.93 8.41
C SER A 908 -27.27 5.84 9.58
N SER A 909 -27.51 5.26 10.75
CA SER A 909 -27.77 5.99 12.00
C SER A 909 -29.01 6.91 11.93
N ASN A 910 -30.06 6.50 11.22
CA ASN A 910 -31.33 7.23 11.11
C ASN A 910 -32.46 6.53 11.90
N LYS A 911 -33.70 6.96 11.70
CA LYS A 911 -34.91 6.44 12.37
C LYS A 911 -35.84 5.74 11.37
N ILE A 912 -35.30 5.23 10.27
CA ILE A 912 -36.11 4.60 9.21
C ILE A 912 -36.69 3.29 9.74
N THR A 913 -38.01 3.14 9.67
CA THR A 913 -38.74 1.95 10.18
C THR A 913 -39.12 0.97 9.09
N GLU A 914 -39.37 1.46 7.88
CA GLU A 914 -39.80 0.66 6.73
C GLU A 914 -39.18 1.19 5.42
N MET A 915 -39.13 0.31 4.42
CA MET A 915 -38.60 0.60 3.09
C MET A 915 -39.35 -0.23 2.06
N ASP A 916 -39.70 0.41 0.94
CA ASP A 916 -40.39 -0.21 -0.19
C ASP A 916 -39.48 -0.28 -1.43
N SER A 917 -39.74 -1.24 -2.32
CA SER A 917 -38.94 -1.43 -3.54
C SER A 917 -39.00 -0.21 -4.47
N SER A 918 -40.14 0.48 -4.51
CA SER A 918 -40.35 1.66 -5.36
C SER A 918 -39.35 2.80 -5.10
N GLN A 919 -38.72 2.84 -3.92
CA GLN A 919 -37.73 3.85 -3.53
C GLN A 919 -36.31 3.55 -4.07
N LEU A 920 -36.03 2.29 -4.42
CA LEU A 920 -34.73 1.84 -4.95
C LEU A 920 -34.80 1.46 -6.44
N ASP A 921 -35.99 1.22 -6.98
CA ASP A 921 -36.20 0.78 -8.37
C ASP A 921 -35.61 1.74 -9.42
N SER A 922 -35.48 3.03 -9.07
CA SER A 922 -34.88 4.08 -9.93
C SER A 922 -33.34 4.14 -9.88
N LEU A 923 -32.66 3.24 -9.16
CA LEU A 923 -31.22 3.30 -8.88
C LEU A 923 -30.42 2.09 -9.45
N PRO A 924 -30.45 1.85 -10.77
CA PRO A 924 -29.87 0.64 -11.37
C PRO A 924 -28.33 0.57 -11.31
N ARG A 925 -27.63 1.68 -11.00
CA ARG A 925 -26.17 1.75 -10.91
C ARG A 925 -25.61 1.71 -9.49
N LEU A 926 -26.48 1.59 -8.48
CA LEU A 926 -26.07 1.61 -7.09
C LEU A 926 -25.11 0.45 -6.76
N ARG A 927 -23.89 0.79 -6.34
CA ARG A 927 -22.86 -0.16 -5.93
C ARG A 927 -22.70 -0.23 -4.41
N SER A 928 -23.08 0.82 -3.69
CA SER A 928 -22.95 0.88 -2.24
C SER A 928 -24.22 1.38 -1.59
N LEU A 929 -24.74 0.61 -0.64
CA LEU A 929 -25.90 0.95 0.16
C LEU A 929 -25.62 0.66 1.64
N ASN A 930 -25.59 1.71 2.46
CA ASN A 930 -25.46 1.60 3.90
C ASN A 930 -26.77 2.00 4.58
N LEU A 931 -27.42 1.03 5.23
CA LEU A 931 -28.67 1.17 5.97
C LEU A 931 -28.47 0.87 7.46
N SER A 932 -27.23 0.77 7.92
CA SER A 932 -26.93 0.35 9.28
C SER A 932 -27.46 1.31 10.35
N SER A 933 -27.69 0.82 11.57
CA SER A 933 -28.13 1.62 12.72
C SER A 933 -29.44 2.39 12.47
N ASN A 934 -30.43 1.73 11.86
CA ASN A 934 -31.78 2.26 11.68
C ASN A 934 -32.78 1.51 12.59
N SER A 935 -34.08 1.73 12.38
CA SER A 935 -35.18 1.07 13.11
C SER A 935 -35.93 0.07 12.22
N LEU A 936 -35.28 -0.50 11.21
CA LEU A 936 -35.90 -1.43 10.26
C LEU A 936 -36.27 -2.74 10.97
N SER A 937 -37.56 -3.05 11.06
CA SER A 937 -38.06 -4.30 11.67
C SER A 937 -38.28 -5.42 10.65
N THR A 938 -38.65 -5.07 9.42
CA THR A 938 -38.96 -6.02 8.34
C THR A 938 -38.47 -5.47 7.01
N LEU A 939 -38.05 -6.37 6.11
CA LEU A 939 -37.71 -6.04 4.72
C LEU A 939 -38.73 -6.70 3.78
N HIS A 940 -39.17 -5.98 2.77
CA HIS A 940 -40.10 -6.50 1.77
C HIS A 940 -39.42 -7.54 0.87
N ASP A 941 -40.11 -8.65 0.62
CA ASP A 941 -39.69 -9.64 -0.38
C ASP A 941 -39.61 -8.95 -1.75
N ARG A 942 -38.38 -8.75 -2.26
CA ARG A 942 -37.97 -8.05 -3.52
C ARG A 942 -37.39 -6.64 -3.38
N LEU A 943 -37.08 -6.18 -2.17
CA LEU A 943 -36.47 -4.86 -1.97
C LEU A 943 -35.22 -4.61 -2.84
N PHE A 944 -34.36 -5.62 -3.00
CA PHE A 944 -33.09 -5.49 -3.74
C PHE A 944 -33.14 -6.06 -5.17
N THR A 945 -34.31 -6.42 -5.69
CA THR A 945 -34.43 -7.13 -6.97
C THR A 945 -33.85 -6.34 -8.15
N ASN A 946 -33.89 -5.01 -8.12
CA ASN A 946 -33.37 -4.15 -9.19
C ASN A 946 -31.91 -3.69 -8.99
N LEU A 947 -31.25 -4.08 -7.88
CA LEU A 947 -29.89 -3.63 -7.53
C LEU A 947 -28.79 -4.61 -7.95
N SER A 948 -28.82 -5.07 -9.21
CA SER A 948 -27.85 -6.06 -9.72
C SER A 948 -26.39 -5.57 -9.80
N THR A 949 -26.16 -4.27 -9.62
CA THR A 949 -24.85 -3.61 -9.59
C THR A 949 -24.26 -3.51 -8.19
N LEU A 950 -25.02 -3.85 -7.15
CA LEU A 950 -24.62 -3.65 -5.76
C LEU A 950 -23.39 -4.48 -5.40
N GLU A 951 -22.35 -3.81 -4.92
CA GLU A 951 -21.08 -4.40 -4.49
C GLU A 951 -20.96 -4.42 -2.97
N THR A 952 -21.57 -3.46 -2.27
CA THR A 952 -21.53 -3.37 -0.80
C THR A 952 -22.91 -3.11 -0.23
N LEU A 953 -23.30 -3.91 0.77
CA LEU A 953 -24.55 -3.79 1.50
C LEU A 953 -24.29 -3.92 3.00
N ASP A 954 -24.70 -2.93 3.76
CA ASP A 954 -24.65 -2.94 5.22
C ASP A 954 -26.04 -2.71 5.82
N LEU A 955 -26.54 -3.71 6.55
CA LEU A 955 -27.81 -3.68 7.27
C LEU A 955 -27.64 -3.75 8.78
N SER A 956 -26.40 -3.65 9.28
CA SER A 956 -26.05 -3.88 10.67
C SER A 956 -26.82 -2.99 11.66
N SER A 957 -26.92 -3.37 12.93
CA SER A 957 -27.54 -2.54 13.98
C SER A 957 -29.00 -2.15 13.71
N ASN A 958 -29.77 -3.01 13.05
CA ASN A 958 -31.22 -2.85 12.86
C ASN A 958 -32.00 -3.93 13.64
N PRO A 959 -33.21 -3.62 14.14
CA PRO A 959 -34.08 -4.60 14.81
C PRO A 959 -34.81 -5.53 13.82
N LEU A 960 -34.11 -6.02 12.79
CA LEU A 960 -34.70 -6.86 11.73
C LEU A 960 -35.16 -8.20 12.30
N HIS A 961 -36.40 -8.60 12.01
CA HIS A 961 -36.95 -9.90 12.39
C HIS A 961 -36.47 -11.05 11.48
N SER A 962 -36.29 -10.79 10.19
CA SER A 962 -35.84 -11.81 9.24
C SER A 962 -35.03 -11.21 8.09
N PHE A 963 -34.06 -11.99 7.60
CA PHE A 963 -33.38 -11.77 6.33
C PHE A 963 -33.45 -13.08 5.54
N SER A 964 -34.28 -13.12 4.49
CA SER A 964 -34.62 -14.34 3.74
C SER A 964 -33.84 -14.49 2.43
N ASP A 965 -33.93 -15.67 1.82
CA ASP A 965 -33.27 -16.02 0.55
C ASP A 965 -33.61 -15.07 -0.61
N THR A 966 -34.83 -14.53 -0.63
CA THR A 966 -35.33 -13.61 -1.67
C THR A 966 -34.47 -12.36 -1.78
N HIS A 967 -33.91 -11.88 -0.67
CA HIS A 967 -33.06 -10.69 -0.61
C HIS A 967 -31.70 -10.86 -1.29
N LEU A 968 -31.19 -12.10 -1.40
CA LEU A 968 -29.87 -12.38 -1.98
C LEU A 968 -29.93 -12.69 -3.49
N THR A 969 -31.13 -12.98 -4.03
CA THR A 969 -31.31 -13.57 -5.37
C THR A 969 -30.70 -12.79 -6.54
N GLN A 970 -30.59 -11.47 -6.45
CA GLN A 970 -30.09 -10.61 -7.56
C GLN A 970 -28.71 -9.98 -7.27
N LEU A 971 -28.11 -10.27 -6.11
CA LEU A 971 -26.91 -9.61 -5.61
C LEU A 971 -25.61 -10.32 -6.03
N HIS A 972 -25.52 -10.77 -7.29
CA HIS A 972 -24.37 -11.59 -7.75
C HIS A 972 -23.03 -10.85 -7.77
N ARG A 973 -23.05 -9.52 -7.83
CA ARG A 973 -21.86 -8.64 -7.80
C ARG A 973 -21.46 -8.20 -6.38
N LEU A 974 -22.19 -8.64 -5.36
CA LEU A 974 -21.94 -8.26 -3.99
C LEU A 974 -20.57 -8.78 -3.54
N LYS A 975 -19.68 -7.86 -3.20
CA LYS A 975 -18.33 -8.11 -2.69
C LYS A 975 -18.30 -8.05 -1.16
N SER A 976 -19.11 -7.20 -0.54
CA SER A 976 -19.19 -7.06 0.91
C SER A 976 -20.63 -7.10 1.40
N LEU A 977 -20.90 -7.97 2.37
CA LEU A 977 -22.17 -8.04 3.09
C LEU A 977 -21.92 -7.96 4.59
N SER A 978 -22.56 -7.00 5.25
CA SER A 978 -22.50 -6.82 6.70
C SER A 978 -23.89 -6.92 7.34
N LEU A 979 -24.05 -7.93 8.21
CA LEU A 979 -25.26 -8.20 8.99
C LEU A 979 -24.86 -8.36 10.47
N ASN A 980 -24.29 -7.31 11.04
CA ASN A 980 -23.87 -7.33 12.44
C ASN A 980 -24.93 -6.75 13.38
N ASN A 981 -24.93 -7.16 14.65
CA ASN A 981 -25.72 -6.53 15.72
C ASN A 981 -27.22 -6.43 15.36
N LEU A 982 -27.87 -7.55 15.06
CA LEU A 982 -29.28 -7.61 14.68
C LEU A 982 -30.14 -8.19 15.82
N PRO A 983 -30.45 -7.44 16.89
CA PRO A 983 -30.93 -7.99 18.16
C PRO A 983 -32.30 -8.69 18.12
N SER A 984 -33.11 -8.46 17.09
CA SER A 984 -34.46 -9.03 16.94
C SER A 984 -34.54 -10.14 15.90
N LEU A 985 -33.40 -10.56 15.33
CA LEU A 985 -33.37 -11.50 14.21
C LEU A 985 -33.79 -12.91 14.64
N LEU A 986 -34.75 -13.47 13.92
CA LEU A 986 -35.32 -14.81 14.12
C LEU A 986 -34.85 -15.80 13.05
N SER A 987 -34.54 -15.33 11.84
CA SER A 987 -34.15 -16.19 10.71
C SER A 987 -33.14 -15.54 9.78
N LEU A 988 -32.15 -16.33 9.37
CA LEU A 988 -31.24 -16.01 8.28
C LEU A 988 -31.58 -16.79 7.00
N PRO A 989 -30.99 -16.41 5.84
CA PRO A 989 -31.13 -17.16 4.61
C PRO A 989 -30.60 -18.57 4.78
N ASN A 990 -31.09 -19.50 3.96
CA ASN A 990 -30.52 -20.83 3.88
C ASN A 990 -29.01 -20.70 3.54
N PRO A 991 -28.11 -21.40 4.23
CA PRO A 991 -26.68 -21.40 3.92
C PRO A 991 -26.34 -21.59 2.44
N ARG A 992 -27.11 -22.42 1.72
CA ARG A 992 -26.92 -22.66 0.28
C ARG A 992 -27.15 -21.41 -0.57
N SER A 993 -27.95 -20.46 -0.11
CA SER A 993 -28.21 -19.21 -0.83
C SER A 993 -26.98 -18.30 -0.91
N PHE A 994 -25.97 -18.49 -0.07
CA PHE A 994 -24.70 -17.74 -0.17
C PHE A 994 -23.86 -18.16 -1.40
N THR A 995 -24.11 -19.35 -1.96
CA THR A 995 -23.39 -19.84 -3.15
C THR A 995 -23.62 -18.96 -4.39
N GLN A 996 -24.74 -18.23 -4.44
CA GLN A 996 -25.05 -17.31 -5.55
C GLN A 996 -24.23 -16.01 -5.52
N LEU A 997 -23.59 -15.70 -4.38
CA LEU A 997 -22.78 -14.50 -4.17
C LEU A 997 -21.33 -14.74 -4.61
N SER A 998 -21.13 -15.17 -5.85
CA SER A 998 -19.81 -15.59 -6.37
C SER A 998 -18.69 -14.54 -6.29
N SER A 999 -19.03 -13.25 -6.22
CA SER A 999 -18.08 -12.14 -6.11
C SER A 999 -17.81 -11.73 -4.66
N LEU A 1000 -18.41 -12.41 -3.67
CA LEU A 1000 -18.28 -12.07 -2.26
C LEU A 1000 -16.83 -12.29 -1.81
N GLN A 1001 -16.26 -11.24 -1.22
CA GLN A 1001 -14.90 -11.21 -0.70
C GLN A 1001 -14.88 -10.92 0.80
N SER A 1002 -15.92 -10.26 1.31
CA SER A 1002 -16.08 -9.90 2.72
C SER A 1002 -17.47 -10.26 3.22
N LEU A 1003 -17.54 -11.00 4.32
CA LEU A 1003 -18.79 -11.33 4.99
C LEU A 1003 -18.66 -11.08 6.49
N GLU A 1004 -19.64 -10.37 7.06
CA GLU A 1004 -19.71 -10.12 8.50
C GLU A 1004 -21.07 -10.52 9.08
N LEU A 1005 -21.05 -11.48 9.99
CA LEU A 1005 -22.20 -12.04 10.71
C LEU A 1005 -21.88 -12.14 12.20
N THR A 1006 -21.90 -11.02 12.92
CA THR A 1006 -21.54 -10.96 14.34
C THR A 1006 -22.64 -10.33 15.19
N HIS A 1007 -22.67 -10.61 16.50
CA HIS A 1007 -23.65 -10.06 17.46
C HIS A 1007 -25.12 -10.37 17.09
N LEU A 1008 -25.39 -11.63 16.75
CA LEU A 1008 -26.72 -12.15 16.43
C LEU A 1008 -27.38 -12.80 17.67
N PRO A 1009 -28.72 -12.78 17.79
CA PRO A 1009 -29.44 -13.46 18.86
C PRO A 1009 -29.23 -14.97 18.86
N LEU A 1010 -29.36 -15.58 20.04
CA LEU A 1010 -29.34 -17.04 20.17
C LEU A 1010 -30.64 -17.65 19.63
N GLY A 1011 -30.52 -18.74 18.86
CA GLY A 1011 -31.68 -19.45 18.31
C GLY A 1011 -32.16 -18.92 16.95
N VAL A 1012 -31.37 -18.07 16.27
CA VAL A 1012 -31.64 -17.68 14.87
C VAL A 1012 -31.74 -18.92 13.99
N THR A 1013 -32.89 -19.11 13.37
CA THR A 1013 -33.14 -20.22 12.44
C THR A 1013 -32.22 -20.10 11.22
N ASN A 1014 -31.78 -21.26 10.70
CA ASN A 1014 -30.78 -21.40 9.62
C ASN A 1014 -29.34 -20.93 9.94
N TYR A 1015 -29.06 -20.47 11.16
CA TYR A 1015 -27.66 -20.22 11.56
C TYR A 1015 -26.96 -21.54 11.93
N ASN A 1016 -26.37 -22.19 10.94
CA ASN A 1016 -25.51 -23.36 11.12
C ASN A 1016 -24.13 -23.05 10.55
N LEU A 1017 -23.14 -22.93 11.44
CA LEU A 1017 -21.78 -22.53 11.10
C LEU A 1017 -21.16 -23.43 10.02
N SER A 1018 -21.22 -24.75 10.20
CA SER A 1018 -20.63 -25.72 9.28
C SER A 1018 -21.29 -25.67 7.90
N ALA A 1019 -22.62 -25.59 7.85
CA ALA A 1019 -23.36 -25.48 6.60
C ALA A 1019 -23.05 -24.16 5.87
N LEU A 1020 -22.94 -23.06 6.62
CA LEU A 1020 -22.57 -21.75 6.10
C LEU A 1020 -21.16 -21.76 5.52
N LEU A 1021 -20.14 -22.13 6.30
CA LEU A 1021 -18.74 -22.15 5.87
C LEU A 1021 -18.53 -22.99 4.61
N SER A 1022 -19.22 -24.13 4.48
CA SER A 1022 -19.16 -24.99 3.29
C SER A 1022 -19.82 -24.38 2.04
N SER A 1023 -20.66 -23.36 2.20
CA SER A 1023 -21.43 -22.72 1.12
C SER A 1023 -20.85 -21.36 0.70
N LEU A 1024 -19.79 -20.87 1.35
CA LEU A 1024 -19.16 -19.59 1.04
C LEU A 1024 -18.17 -19.70 -0.12
N PRO A 1025 -18.07 -18.68 -1.00
CA PRO A 1025 -16.95 -18.55 -1.93
C PRO A 1025 -15.64 -18.26 -1.16
N PRO A 1026 -14.47 -18.35 -1.81
CA PRO A 1026 -13.21 -17.99 -1.18
C PRO A 1026 -13.19 -16.50 -0.81
N LEU A 1027 -13.07 -16.20 0.48
CA LEU A 1027 -13.13 -14.83 1.01
C LEU A 1027 -11.74 -14.25 1.28
N HIS A 1028 -11.64 -12.91 1.29
CA HIS A 1028 -10.49 -12.17 1.82
C HIS A 1028 -10.69 -11.79 3.30
N ARG A 1029 -11.93 -11.48 3.69
CA ARG A 1029 -12.32 -11.12 5.06
C ARG A 1029 -13.54 -11.92 5.50
N LEU A 1030 -13.48 -12.47 6.71
CA LEU A 1030 -14.59 -13.18 7.32
C LEU A 1030 -14.73 -12.75 8.79
N ALA A 1031 -15.91 -12.25 9.17
CA ALA A 1031 -16.26 -11.98 10.57
C ALA A 1031 -17.50 -12.80 10.95
N ILE A 1032 -17.40 -13.62 11.99
CA ILE A 1032 -18.44 -14.60 12.36
C ILE A 1032 -18.65 -14.67 13.87
N GLN A 1033 -19.88 -14.97 14.27
CA GLN A 1033 -20.23 -15.30 15.65
C GLN A 1033 -20.25 -16.82 15.87
N ILE A 1034 -19.63 -17.27 16.96
CA ILE A 1034 -19.65 -18.67 17.39
C ILE A 1034 -20.64 -18.80 18.53
N ASN A 1035 -21.67 -19.61 18.33
CA ASN A 1035 -22.70 -19.88 19.35
C ASN A 1035 -22.37 -21.09 20.23
N ASP A 1036 -21.41 -21.91 19.79
CA ASP A 1036 -20.94 -23.08 20.50
C ASP A 1036 -19.91 -22.70 21.57
N PRO A 1037 -19.86 -23.41 22.70
CA PRO A 1037 -18.93 -23.10 23.78
C PRO A 1037 -17.47 -23.35 23.42
N ILE A 1038 -17.23 -24.21 22.42
CA ILE A 1038 -15.91 -24.62 21.96
C ILE A 1038 -15.92 -24.55 20.44
N LEU A 1039 -14.98 -23.80 19.86
CA LEU A 1039 -14.69 -23.85 18.42
C LEU A 1039 -13.65 -24.96 18.19
N LEU A 1040 -13.93 -25.93 17.32
CA LEU A 1040 -13.02 -26.99 16.92
C LEU A 1040 -12.57 -26.74 15.48
N ASP A 1041 -12.64 -27.71 14.58
CA ASP A 1041 -12.06 -27.62 13.24
C ASP A 1041 -13.06 -27.10 12.18
N GLU A 1042 -14.17 -26.45 12.56
CA GLU A 1042 -15.23 -26.04 11.63
C GLU A 1042 -14.73 -25.08 10.53
N LEU A 1043 -13.72 -24.25 10.83
CA LEU A 1043 -13.11 -23.34 9.85
C LEU A 1043 -12.46 -24.06 8.66
N SER A 1044 -12.07 -25.33 8.82
CA SER A 1044 -11.54 -26.16 7.73
C SER A 1044 -12.54 -26.44 6.60
N LEU A 1045 -13.84 -26.21 6.85
CA LEU A 1045 -14.90 -26.36 5.86
C LEU A 1045 -14.93 -25.22 4.82
N ALA A 1046 -14.28 -24.08 5.11
CA ALA A 1046 -14.20 -22.94 4.20
C ALA A 1046 -12.93 -22.96 3.34
N ASP A 1047 -12.97 -22.32 2.16
CA ASP A 1047 -11.78 -22.11 1.33
C ASP A 1047 -10.94 -20.95 1.87
N LEU A 1048 -9.98 -21.26 2.76
CA LEU A 1048 -9.14 -20.27 3.46
C LEU A 1048 -7.99 -19.69 2.61
N ARG A 1049 -7.85 -20.09 1.33
CA ARG A 1049 -6.64 -19.83 0.54
C ARG A 1049 -6.35 -18.34 0.33
N PHE A 1050 -7.42 -17.55 0.18
CA PHE A 1050 -7.35 -16.11 -0.06
C PHE A 1050 -7.64 -15.27 1.19
N LEU A 1051 -7.97 -15.92 2.32
CA LEU A 1051 -8.32 -15.23 3.55
C LEU A 1051 -7.09 -14.50 4.10
N ARG A 1052 -7.26 -13.23 4.46
CA ARG A 1052 -6.22 -12.38 5.08
C ARG A 1052 -6.69 -11.76 6.39
N SER A 1053 -7.99 -11.74 6.63
CA SER A 1053 -8.58 -11.23 7.87
C SER A 1053 -9.67 -12.16 8.37
N LEU A 1054 -9.56 -12.58 9.63
CA LEU A 1054 -10.55 -13.40 10.32
C LEU A 1054 -10.95 -12.73 11.64
N SER A 1055 -12.25 -12.51 11.85
CA SER A 1055 -12.81 -12.00 13.10
C SER A 1055 -13.80 -13.01 13.70
N ILE A 1056 -13.60 -13.35 14.97
CA ILE A 1056 -14.41 -14.30 15.73
C ILE A 1056 -15.00 -13.58 16.94
N THR A 1057 -16.30 -13.76 17.17
CA THR A 1057 -17.05 -13.22 18.32
C THR A 1057 -17.97 -14.28 18.91
N GLY A 1058 -18.56 -14.05 20.08
CA GLY A 1058 -19.58 -14.92 20.65
C GLY A 1058 -19.43 -15.08 22.16
N ASP A 1059 -20.45 -14.67 22.91
CA ASP A 1059 -20.47 -14.68 24.37
C ASP A 1059 -20.46 -16.09 24.97
N ARG A 1060 -20.95 -17.10 24.23
CA ARG A 1060 -20.88 -18.49 24.65
C ARG A 1060 -19.52 -19.13 24.45
N LEU A 1061 -18.68 -18.60 23.57
CA LEU A 1061 -17.39 -19.18 23.26
C LEU A 1061 -16.44 -19.04 24.46
N VAL A 1062 -16.07 -20.17 25.05
CA VAL A 1062 -15.18 -20.25 26.22
C VAL A 1062 -13.81 -20.79 25.83
N GLU A 1063 -13.72 -21.59 24.77
CA GLU A 1063 -12.48 -22.22 24.32
C GLU A 1063 -12.37 -22.26 22.80
N ILE A 1064 -11.15 -22.05 22.29
CA ILE A 1064 -10.81 -22.31 20.88
C ILE A 1064 -9.83 -23.47 20.88
N GLY A 1065 -10.18 -24.53 20.14
CA GLY A 1065 -9.35 -25.70 19.96
C GLY A 1065 -8.01 -25.35 19.32
N THR A 1066 -6.98 -26.09 19.69
CA THR A 1066 -5.61 -25.84 19.18
C THR A 1066 -5.51 -25.94 17.67
N GLY A 1067 -6.32 -26.82 17.04
CA GLY A 1067 -6.40 -27.04 15.60
C GLY A 1067 -7.31 -26.08 14.84
N SER A 1068 -8.12 -25.27 15.51
CA SER A 1068 -9.21 -24.51 14.89
C SER A 1068 -8.76 -23.51 13.84
N LEU A 1069 -7.58 -22.92 14.02
CA LEU A 1069 -7.01 -21.93 13.11
C LEU A 1069 -6.00 -22.53 12.11
N ARG A 1070 -5.94 -23.87 12.04
CA ARG A 1070 -5.06 -24.57 11.12
C ARG A 1070 -5.50 -24.31 9.68
N GLY A 1071 -4.53 -24.02 8.81
CA GLY A 1071 -4.77 -23.77 7.38
C GLY A 1071 -4.86 -22.29 7.01
N LEU A 1072 -4.88 -21.37 7.98
CA LEU A 1072 -4.64 -19.96 7.74
C LEU A 1072 -3.23 -19.76 7.17
N ARG A 1073 -3.12 -18.95 6.11
CA ARG A 1073 -1.86 -18.76 5.37
C ARG A 1073 -1.77 -17.37 4.77
N GLY A 1074 -0.55 -16.86 4.63
CA GLY A 1074 -0.30 -15.55 4.02
C GLY A 1074 0.97 -14.88 4.52
N PHE A 1075 1.42 -13.85 3.80
CA PHE A 1075 2.52 -13.01 4.26
C PHE A 1075 2.09 -12.17 5.47
N ASP A 1076 0.95 -11.47 5.34
CA ASP A 1076 0.29 -10.71 6.40
C ASP A 1076 -1.08 -11.30 6.70
N PHE A 1077 -1.40 -11.44 7.99
CA PHE A 1077 -2.69 -11.94 8.42
C PHE A 1077 -3.21 -11.19 9.65
N ASP A 1078 -4.47 -10.73 9.60
CA ASP A 1078 -5.16 -10.07 10.71
C ASP A 1078 -6.13 -11.05 11.39
N LEU A 1079 -5.86 -11.40 12.65
CA LEU A 1079 -6.72 -12.26 13.45
C LEU A 1079 -7.32 -11.46 14.61
N SER A 1080 -8.65 -11.43 14.68
CA SER A 1080 -9.40 -10.75 15.75
C SER A 1080 -10.31 -11.74 16.45
N ILE A 1081 -10.23 -11.86 17.76
CA ILE A 1081 -11.09 -12.71 18.58
C ILE A 1081 -11.56 -11.86 19.75
N THR A 1082 -12.81 -11.39 19.70
CA THR A 1082 -13.27 -10.32 20.60
C THR A 1082 -14.67 -10.58 21.13
N ARG A 1083 -14.99 -10.04 22.31
CA ARG A 1083 -16.31 -10.22 22.94
C ARG A 1083 -16.70 -11.69 23.11
N THR A 1084 -15.79 -12.46 23.70
CA THR A 1084 -16.00 -13.88 24.05
C THR A 1084 -15.77 -14.11 25.55
N ASN A 1085 -16.19 -15.26 26.06
CA ASN A 1085 -15.94 -15.68 27.44
C ASN A 1085 -14.65 -16.51 27.58
N ILE A 1086 -13.72 -16.39 26.62
CA ILE A 1086 -12.42 -17.06 26.68
C ILE A 1086 -11.61 -16.49 27.85
N THR A 1087 -11.20 -17.36 28.76
CA THR A 1087 -10.41 -17.01 29.96
C THR A 1087 -8.92 -17.20 29.79
N SER A 1088 -8.51 -18.02 28.83
CA SER A 1088 -7.12 -18.33 28.51
C SER A 1088 -7.00 -18.64 27.02
N PHE A 1089 -6.10 -17.95 26.32
CA PHE A 1089 -5.77 -18.25 24.93
C PHE A 1089 -4.54 -19.17 24.92
N GLN A 1090 -4.72 -20.44 24.54
CA GLN A 1090 -3.67 -21.46 24.66
C GLN A 1090 -2.48 -21.14 23.74
N PRO A 1091 -1.23 -21.08 24.25
CA PRO A 1091 -0.05 -20.82 23.42
C PRO A 1091 0.12 -21.83 22.26
N ALA A 1092 -0.38 -23.07 22.44
CA ALA A 1092 -0.34 -24.11 21.43
C ALA A 1092 -1.12 -23.78 20.14
N ILE A 1093 -2.05 -22.81 20.17
CA ILE A 1093 -2.73 -22.32 18.96
C ILE A 1093 -1.72 -21.66 18.01
N PHE A 1094 -0.73 -20.94 18.54
CA PHE A 1094 0.26 -20.27 17.69
C PHE A 1094 1.16 -21.26 16.95
N ASP A 1095 1.34 -22.47 17.50
CA ASP A 1095 2.07 -23.56 16.85
C ASP A 1095 1.36 -24.10 15.59
N THR A 1096 0.06 -23.83 15.42
CA THR A 1096 -0.70 -24.26 14.23
C THR A 1096 -0.72 -23.23 13.10
N LEU A 1097 -0.28 -21.98 13.37
CA LEU A 1097 -0.22 -20.88 12.40
C LEU A 1097 1.06 -20.91 11.53
N THR A 1098 1.47 -22.10 11.09
CA THR A 1098 2.77 -22.35 10.45
C THR A 1098 2.95 -21.72 9.08
N SER A 1099 1.84 -21.34 8.42
CA SER A 1099 1.83 -20.80 7.05
C SER A 1099 1.65 -19.28 7.00
N ILE A 1100 1.75 -18.60 8.15
CA ILE A 1100 1.68 -17.14 8.29
C ILE A 1100 3.08 -16.59 8.60
N GLN A 1101 3.53 -15.55 7.88
CA GLN A 1101 4.82 -14.92 8.17
C GLN A 1101 4.72 -13.77 9.17
N ARG A 1102 3.72 -12.89 9.04
CA ARG A 1102 3.43 -11.78 9.96
C ARG A 1102 1.97 -11.83 10.40
N LEU A 1103 1.75 -11.82 11.72
CA LEU A 1103 0.42 -11.86 12.34
C LEU A 1103 0.14 -10.53 13.05
N SER A 1104 -1.05 -9.97 12.88
CA SER A 1104 -1.61 -8.94 13.75
C SER A 1104 -2.74 -9.56 14.56
N LEU A 1105 -2.70 -9.44 15.89
CA LEU A 1105 -3.62 -10.13 16.79
C LEU A 1105 -4.44 -9.16 17.63
N ASN A 1106 -5.76 -9.22 17.55
CA ASN A 1106 -6.67 -8.45 18.40
C ASN A 1106 -7.48 -9.38 19.30
N LEU A 1107 -7.28 -9.32 20.63
CA LEU A 1107 -8.01 -10.08 21.63
C LEU A 1107 -8.84 -9.18 22.57
N ASP A 1108 -9.33 -8.05 22.08
CA ASP A 1108 -10.09 -7.08 22.88
C ASP A 1108 -11.41 -7.65 23.45
N ASN A 1109 -11.76 -7.21 24.67
CA ASN A 1109 -13.02 -7.48 25.37
C ASN A 1109 -13.32 -8.98 25.55
N ASN A 1110 -12.35 -9.77 25.99
CA ASN A 1110 -12.58 -11.15 26.44
C ASN A 1110 -12.43 -11.25 27.96
N LEU A 1111 -12.33 -12.47 28.51
CA LEU A 1111 -12.09 -12.73 29.93
C LEU A 1111 -10.65 -13.21 30.20
N ILE A 1112 -9.71 -12.88 29.32
CA ILE A 1112 -8.33 -13.35 29.40
C ILE A 1112 -7.63 -12.71 30.60
N SER A 1113 -7.13 -13.52 31.52
CA SER A 1113 -6.42 -13.03 32.71
C SER A 1113 -4.91 -12.92 32.52
N PHE A 1114 -4.33 -13.72 31.63
CA PHE A 1114 -2.92 -13.64 31.23
C PHE A 1114 -2.74 -14.31 29.86
N LEU A 1115 -1.70 -13.93 29.12
CA LEU A 1115 -1.35 -14.52 27.84
C LEU A 1115 0.17 -14.47 27.67
N ASN A 1116 0.81 -15.59 27.33
CA ASN A 1116 2.19 -15.61 26.88
C ASN A 1116 2.29 -16.26 25.50
N PRO A 1117 2.33 -15.47 24.40
CA PRO A 1117 2.45 -16.00 23.05
C PRO A 1117 3.79 -16.70 22.78
N PHE A 1118 4.79 -16.44 23.61
CA PHE A 1118 6.19 -16.82 23.43
C PHE A 1118 6.63 -17.91 24.41
N THR A 1119 5.70 -18.76 24.82
CA THR A 1119 5.95 -19.78 25.84
C THR A 1119 7.15 -20.69 25.48
N TYR A 1120 7.41 -20.92 24.18
CA TYR A 1120 8.45 -21.81 23.69
C TYR A 1120 9.44 -21.15 22.71
N THR A 1121 9.37 -19.84 22.52
CA THR A 1121 10.11 -19.08 21.50
C THR A 1121 10.53 -17.71 22.03
N PRO A 1122 11.59 -17.07 21.51
CA PRO A 1122 11.91 -15.69 21.87
C PRO A 1122 10.99 -14.69 21.14
N SER A 1123 10.58 -13.62 21.81
CA SER A 1123 9.87 -12.49 21.18
C SER A 1123 10.69 -11.87 20.02
N PRO A 1124 10.08 -11.46 18.88
CA PRO A 1124 8.65 -11.44 18.55
C PRO A 1124 8.17 -12.69 17.78
N ILE A 1125 8.87 -13.82 17.88
CA ILE A 1125 8.59 -15.04 17.11
C ILE A 1125 7.58 -15.92 17.87
N LEU A 1126 6.43 -16.23 17.26
CA LEU A 1126 5.34 -16.99 17.87
C LEU A 1126 5.53 -18.51 17.90
N ASN A 1127 6.15 -19.07 16.86
CA ASN A 1127 6.22 -20.52 16.67
C ASN A 1127 7.55 -20.93 16.03
N ARG A 1128 7.78 -22.25 15.90
CA ARG A 1128 9.03 -22.79 15.34
C ARG A 1128 9.25 -22.46 13.87
N GLN A 1129 8.19 -22.07 13.17
CA GLN A 1129 8.18 -21.63 11.77
C GLN A 1129 8.42 -20.12 11.65
N ALA A 1130 8.72 -19.45 12.76
CA ALA A 1130 9.12 -18.07 12.83
C ALA A 1130 8.08 -17.07 12.33
N THR A 1131 6.79 -17.36 12.53
CA THR A 1131 5.73 -16.36 12.42
C THR A 1131 6.04 -15.20 13.38
N VAL A 1132 6.15 -13.99 12.83
CA VAL A 1132 6.41 -12.77 13.58
C VAL A 1132 5.08 -12.18 14.03
N LEU A 1133 4.89 -11.96 15.33
CA LEU A 1133 3.75 -11.17 15.82
C LEU A 1133 4.10 -9.70 15.63
N GLN A 1134 3.36 -9.04 14.74
CA GLN A 1134 3.57 -7.64 14.35
C GLN A 1134 2.90 -6.68 15.33
N SER A 1135 1.67 -7.00 15.74
CA SER A 1135 0.89 -6.19 16.68
C SER A 1135 0.01 -7.08 17.55
N ILE A 1136 -0.27 -6.63 18.78
CA ILE A 1136 -1.22 -7.27 19.68
C ILE A 1136 -2.07 -6.23 20.43
N SER A 1137 -3.38 -6.47 20.55
CA SER A 1137 -4.33 -5.66 21.35
C SER A 1137 -5.03 -6.54 22.39
N LEU A 1138 -5.06 -6.12 23.66
CA LEU A 1138 -5.63 -6.86 24.81
C LEU A 1138 -6.66 -6.04 25.62
N ARG A 1139 -7.21 -4.96 25.07
CA ARG A 1139 -8.02 -4.00 25.81
C ARG A 1139 -9.31 -4.63 26.35
N GLY A 1140 -9.78 -4.19 27.52
CA GLY A 1140 -11.03 -4.68 28.10
C GLY A 1140 -10.99 -6.11 28.66
N ASN A 1141 -9.81 -6.71 28.81
CA ASN A 1141 -9.61 -7.99 29.49
C ASN A 1141 -9.24 -7.80 30.98
N PRO A 1142 -9.60 -8.73 31.88
CA PRO A 1142 -9.20 -8.70 33.30
C PRO A 1142 -7.75 -9.17 33.50
N ILE A 1143 -6.80 -8.49 32.86
CA ILE A 1143 -5.38 -8.87 32.85
C ILE A 1143 -4.76 -8.77 34.25
N VAL A 1144 -4.08 -9.82 34.68
CA VAL A 1144 -3.28 -9.92 35.89
C VAL A 1144 -1.81 -9.80 35.51
N CYS A 1145 -1.16 -8.75 36.00
CA CYS A 1145 0.24 -8.47 35.69
C CYS A 1145 1.18 -9.15 36.68
N ASP A 1146 1.48 -10.41 36.39
CA ASP A 1146 2.50 -11.20 37.07
C ASP A 1146 3.59 -11.65 36.07
N CYS A 1147 4.52 -12.50 36.52
CA CYS A 1147 5.65 -12.97 35.72
C CYS A 1147 5.26 -13.63 34.38
N ARG A 1148 3.99 -14.02 34.20
CA ARG A 1148 3.50 -14.58 32.93
C ARG A 1148 3.35 -13.51 31.83
N MET A 1149 3.37 -12.23 32.19
CA MET A 1149 3.24 -11.08 31.29
C MET A 1149 4.57 -10.34 31.04
N ASP A 1150 5.69 -10.81 31.61
CA ASP A 1150 7.02 -10.15 31.52
C ASP A 1150 7.49 -9.89 30.08
N TRP A 1151 7.03 -10.71 29.12
CA TRP A 1151 7.35 -10.57 27.70
C TRP A 1151 6.93 -9.23 27.09
N LEU A 1152 5.97 -8.51 27.69
CA LEU A 1152 5.57 -7.16 27.25
C LEU A 1152 6.69 -6.12 27.45
N ILE A 1153 7.59 -6.35 28.40
CA ILE A 1153 8.75 -5.48 28.68
C ILE A 1153 9.80 -5.64 27.57
N ASP A 1154 10.00 -6.88 27.11
CA ASP A 1154 11.02 -7.25 26.13
C ASP A 1154 10.52 -7.16 24.67
N TRP A 1155 9.28 -6.74 24.44
CA TRP A 1155 8.73 -6.61 23.09
C TRP A 1155 9.41 -5.47 22.31
N PRO A 1156 10.01 -5.73 21.13
CA PRO A 1156 10.68 -4.71 20.36
C PRO A 1156 9.71 -3.64 19.85
N LEU A 1157 9.92 -2.38 20.24
CA LEU A 1157 9.25 -1.23 19.64
C LEU A 1157 9.65 -1.15 18.17
N ALA A 1158 8.69 -1.38 17.26
CA ALA A 1158 8.90 -1.24 15.82
C ALA A 1158 9.48 0.14 15.50
N GLY A 1159 10.75 0.15 15.08
CA GLY A 1159 11.46 1.31 14.58
C GLY A 1159 11.81 1.10 13.11
N ASP A 1160 10.84 1.28 12.23
CA ASP A 1160 11.02 1.53 10.80
C ASP A 1160 10.30 2.85 10.44
N PRO A 1161 10.79 3.65 9.48
CA PRO A 1161 10.29 5.01 9.25
C PRO A 1161 9.04 5.04 8.35
N CYS A 1162 7.84 4.99 8.98
CA CYS A 1162 6.48 5.29 8.43
C CYS A 1162 5.94 4.41 7.27
N PRO A 1163 4.64 3.99 7.35
CA PRO A 1163 3.51 4.93 7.31
C PRO A 1163 2.53 4.80 8.50
N GLN A 1164 2.10 5.96 9.01
CA GLN A 1164 0.88 6.27 9.78
C GLN A 1164 0.34 5.25 10.82
N ARG A 1165 0.47 5.62 12.12
CA ARG A 1165 -0.32 5.24 13.32
C ARG A 1165 -0.33 3.72 13.68
N VAL A 1166 -0.13 3.27 14.93
CA VAL A 1166 -0.49 3.76 16.27
C VAL A 1166 0.61 3.29 17.26
N PRO A 1167 1.23 4.15 18.08
CA PRO A 1167 1.97 3.67 19.25
C PRO A 1167 0.97 2.96 20.18
N LEU A 1168 1.35 1.84 20.80
CA LEU A 1168 0.57 1.28 21.93
C LEU A 1168 0.12 2.45 22.81
N SER A 1169 -1.20 2.54 23.03
CA SER A 1169 -1.77 3.61 23.84
C SER A 1169 -1.10 3.59 25.21
N LEU A 1170 -0.86 4.77 25.81
CA LEU A 1170 -0.33 4.86 27.17
C LEU A 1170 -1.08 3.95 28.17
N GLN A 1171 -2.37 3.70 27.91
CA GLN A 1171 -3.21 2.74 28.63
C GLN A 1171 -2.71 1.29 28.62
N GLU A 1172 -2.13 0.79 27.52
CA GLU A 1172 -1.69 -0.62 27.41
C GLU A 1172 -0.41 -0.90 28.21
N ARG A 1173 0.43 0.12 28.42
CA ARG A 1173 1.59 0.05 29.32
C ARG A 1173 1.21 0.27 30.78
N GLU A 1174 0.13 1.01 31.05
CA GLU A 1174 -0.38 1.24 32.40
C GLU A 1174 -0.97 -0.02 33.05
N VAL A 1175 -1.44 -1.01 32.26
CA VAL A 1175 -2.04 -2.24 32.80
C VAL A 1175 -1.04 -3.01 33.70
N CYS A 1176 0.25 -3.05 33.36
CA CYS A 1176 1.27 -3.80 34.11
C CYS A 1176 2.39 -2.99 34.79
N ASN A 1177 2.49 -1.68 34.59
CA ASN A 1177 3.55 -0.85 35.20
C ASN A 1177 3.31 -0.44 36.66
N GLY A 1178 2.42 -1.12 37.38
CA GLY A 1178 1.99 -0.79 38.75
C GLY A 1178 2.90 -1.27 39.89
N SER A 1179 4.22 -1.34 39.74
CA SER A 1179 5.10 -1.81 40.84
C SER A 1179 6.56 -1.35 40.80
N ILE A 1180 6.84 -0.05 40.58
CA ILE A 1180 8.09 0.55 41.12
C ILE A 1180 7.78 1.92 41.74
N SER A 1181 7.46 1.89 43.04
CA SER A 1181 7.61 3.06 43.91
C SER A 1181 9.09 3.23 44.26
N VAL A 1182 9.67 4.40 43.96
CA VAL A 1182 10.74 4.97 44.78
C VAL A 1182 10.23 6.31 45.35
N PRO A 1183 10.23 6.51 46.68
CA PRO A 1183 9.55 7.63 47.34
C PRO A 1183 10.47 8.84 47.64
N PHE A 1184 9.84 10.03 47.76
CA PHE A 1184 10.23 11.22 48.54
C PHE A 1184 11.49 12.01 48.06
N LEU A 1185 11.55 13.36 48.01
CA LEU A 1185 10.94 14.52 48.69
C LEU A 1185 10.81 15.69 47.67
N SER A 1186 10.00 16.75 47.77
CA SER A 1186 8.95 17.27 48.67
C SER A 1186 8.53 18.63 48.05
N SER A 1187 7.27 18.93 47.72
CA SER A 1187 6.13 19.37 48.56
C SER A 1187 6.01 20.90 48.75
N LEU A 1188 4.74 21.35 48.73
CA LEU A 1188 4.12 22.65 49.02
C LEU A 1188 4.21 23.71 47.91
N VAL A 1189 3.09 24.20 47.35
CA VAL A 1189 1.95 24.82 48.06
C VAL A 1189 0.58 24.43 47.46
N LEU A 1190 -0.42 24.33 48.35
CA LEU A 1190 -1.87 24.13 48.20
C LEU A 1190 -2.52 24.90 47.03
N LEU A 1191 -3.47 24.36 46.27
CA LEU A 1191 -4.86 23.97 46.63
C LEU A 1191 -5.73 25.17 47.04
N LEU A 1192 -6.44 25.79 46.08
CA LEU A 1192 -7.67 26.55 46.33
C LEU A 1192 -8.61 26.49 45.11
N LEU A 1193 -9.70 25.73 45.32
CA LEU A 1193 -11.11 26.01 44.98
C LEU A 1193 -11.59 26.12 43.52
N HIS A 1194 -12.53 25.21 43.23
CA HIS A 1194 -13.78 25.48 42.50
C HIS A 1194 -14.28 26.92 42.67
N PHE A 1195 -14.56 27.63 41.57
CA PHE A 1195 -15.91 28.07 41.17
C PHE A 1195 -15.86 29.00 39.93
N PHE A 1196 -16.92 28.86 39.10
CA PHE A 1196 -17.43 29.71 38.00
C PHE A 1196 -16.93 29.47 36.55
N PHE A 1197 -17.90 29.02 35.74
CA PHE A 1197 -18.11 29.35 34.31
C PHE A 1197 -18.22 30.89 34.11
N PRO A 1198 -18.07 31.43 32.88
CA PRO A 1198 -17.89 30.78 31.59
C PRO A 1198 -16.49 30.88 30.99
#